data_AF-A0AAW9PHQ0-F1
#
_entry.id   AF-A0AAW9PHQ0-F1
#
_cell.length_a   1.000
_cell.length_b   1.000
_cell.length_c   1.000
_cell.angle_alpha   90.00
_cell.angle_beta   90.00
_cell.angle_gamma   90.00
#
_symmetry.space_group_name_H-M   'P 1'
#
loop_
_entity.id
_entity.type
_entity.pdbx_description
1 polymer ?
#
loop_
_entity_poly.entity_id
_entity_poly.type
_entity_poly.pdbx_seq_one_letter_code
_entity_poly.pdbx_strand_id
1 'polypeptide(L)'
;MSEYDTGNPVPSASIPDAWDNMQSIDRFANSSDETITTRTGKQLDTLHGINVKADSQRTEQQDSFELSQSERASSFEEKTNEFESRFSSQLSTQESTFSESQTDKENRFQQFLLSSGYVFLGDYENGPLQFSARNQYIRYDNEYYRLNAATDVGFTTTGTDATSFASDVTHFVLMDGDTLRQNLGSNEEGLGISLNALEQGGNGQHLAVFVSPQMRHSDPYSFFGAATMNAFMTAMDMGIGEVRIPAGEYILESTVSVTLTMHMAITFDPGVIIYVDSPKDVFNININGFNLDIRAANGRIMSRWGSADGSSVAAIRLTDASLDKSVTADSLKVGTADNTSMFGYAVYGSGINLPTFYRCLLQGIRGIYLESPLTGSSRAHAMGLQIFGGEIYTKKECVKIANQGALGAEGIGVWGCQFITDGTAIRIDNVGLSSASYLPPLVRISNNHFNCYQAIYAKDISRLHFSANDVQGRYSSDNPVNGWIELGGIQVFEHNGNNYSAAAIGSGTTGNNCPSVIHQFASTLTNAFFTSNGNTYQLDAMTRPAFSFSGTTNIAEIQVSNDRLNSSGTWVDSAWLAYVRLSPEMTIGNLGAAGGLDYSTKGSFSAGVLSLGTRPSQGFTYSIPVSIVPNSSGISQITFPSQMVGKEVNILLAAANVSFTHGTNMVCPDQKSFVMTLPNVIKVFALNTTQCIIMDVGGMANRHTDITAIPTSRTSPGYPGAEIFDSANMILYRYISGYGWGKVTVTAIS
;
A
#
# COMPACT_ATOMS: atom_id res chain seq x y z
N MET A 1 -161.69 -11.48 63.95
CA MET A 1 -162.81 -11.34 63.00
C MET A 1 -162.23 -11.55 61.62
N SER A 2 -162.83 -12.39 60.79
CA SER A 2 -162.41 -12.61 59.40
C SER A 2 -162.69 -11.36 58.56
N GLU A 3 -161.86 -11.09 57.55
CA GLU A 3 -162.14 -10.10 56.50
C GLU A 3 -163.48 -10.43 55.82
N TYR A 4 -164.14 -9.40 55.30
CA TYR A 4 -165.45 -9.56 54.66
C TYR A 4 -165.36 -9.89 53.18
N ASP A 5 -164.24 -9.57 52.53
CA ASP A 5 -163.91 -9.94 51.13
C ASP A 5 -165.04 -9.61 50.16
N THR A 6 -165.60 -8.41 50.29
CA THR A 6 -166.86 -8.07 49.62
C THR A 6 -166.77 -8.00 48.09
N GLY A 7 -165.57 -7.80 47.52
CA GLY A 7 -165.37 -7.57 46.10
C GLY A 7 -165.91 -6.23 45.57
N ASN A 8 -166.43 -5.35 46.42
CA ASN A 8 -166.94 -4.05 45.99
C ASN A 8 -165.79 -3.16 45.45
N PRO A 9 -166.01 -2.33 44.42
CA PRO A 9 -164.99 -1.41 43.92
C PRO A 9 -164.56 -0.37 44.98
N VAL A 10 -163.37 0.22 44.82
CA VAL A 10 -162.86 1.30 45.68
C VAL A 10 -163.18 2.65 44.99
N PRO A 11 -163.85 3.63 45.64
CA PRO A 11 -164.29 3.65 47.03
C PRO A 11 -165.66 2.99 47.26
N SER A 12 -165.91 2.57 48.50
CA SER A 12 -167.21 2.05 48.94
C SER A 12 -167.60 2.69 50.27
N ALA A 13 -168.88 3.04 50.42
CA ALA A 13 -169.44 3.56 51.68
C ALA A 13 -169.85 2.45 52.67
N SER A 14 -169.65 1.18 52.29
CA SER A 14 -169.94 0.03 53.14
C SER A 14 -168.96 -0.06 54.30
N ILE A 15 -169.47 -0.23 55.53
CA ILE A 15 -168.64 -0.38 56.73
C ILE A 15 -167.69 -1.60 56.65
N PRO A 16 -168.13 -2.79 56.20
CA PRO A 16 -167.24 -3.91 55.90
C PRO A 16 -166.02 -3.56 55.04
N ASP A 17 -166.20 -2.70 54.03
CA ASP A 17 -165.11 -2.30 53.12
C ASP A 17 -164.09 -1.38 53.77
N ALA A 18 -164.54 -0.51 54.69
CA ALA A 18 -163.65 0.34 55.48
C ALA A 18 -162.79 -0.49 56.45
N TRP A 19 -163.37 -1.54 57.05
CA TRP A 19 -162.64 -2.48 57.90
C TRP A 19 -161.55 -3.22 57.13
N ASP A 20 -161.90 -3.86 56.01
CA ASP A 20 -160.92 -4.61 55.20
C ASP A 20 -159.80 -3.69 54.66
N ASN A 21 -160.11 -2.43 54.31
CA ASN A 21 -159.08 -1.47 53.89
C ASN A 21 -158.13 -1.08 55.04
N MET A 22 -158.64 -0.83 56.25
CA MET A 22 -157.80 -0.53 57.42
C MET A 22 -156.91 -1.73 57.78
N GLN A 23 -157.48 -2.94 57.75
CA GLN A 23 -156.75 -4.16 57.98
C GLN A 23 -155.68 -4.42 56.90
N SER A 24 -156.00 -4.12 55.63
CA SER A 24 -155.02 -4.17 54.52
C SER A 24 -153.87 -3.20 54.71
N ILE A 25 -154.11 -1.96 55.18
CA ILE A 25 -153.05 -0.98 55.45
C ILE A 25 -152.17 -1.43 56.63
N ASP A 26 -152.77 -1.91 57.72
CA ASP A 26 -152.02 -2.42 58.87
C ASP A 26 -151.15 -3.62 58.47
N ARG A 27 -151.72 -4.56 57.71
CA ARG A 27 -150.96 -5.69 57.17
C ARG A 27 -149.89 -5.26 56.15
N PHE A 28 -150.15 -4.26 55.31
CA PHE A 28 -149.14 -3.73 54.38
C PHE A 28 -147.90 -3.21 55.13
N ALA A 29 -148.11 -2.47 56.23
CA ALA A 29 -147.02 -1.84 56.98
C ALA A 29 -146.33 -2.80 57.96
N ASN A 30 -147.09 -3.68 58.61
CA ASN A 30 -146.63 -4.44 59.79
C ASN A 30 -146.63 -5.96 59.61
N SER A 31 -147.20 -6.51 58.52
CA SER A 31 -147.18 -7.96 58.32
C SER A 31 -145.78 -8.45 57.98
N SER A 32 -145.45 -9.65 58.47
CA SER A 32 -144.27 -10.41 58.05
C SER A 32 -144.46 -11.11 56.71
N ASP A 33 -145.68 -11.19 56.20
CA ASP A 33 -145.95 -11.77 54.88
C ASP A 33 -145.44 -10.83 53.80
N GLU A 34 -144.88 -11.34 52.71
CA GLU A 34 -144.39 -10.52 51.60
C GLU A 34 -145.51 -9.86 50.79
N THR A 35 -146.70 -10.44 50.83
CA THR A 35 -147.86 -9.94 50.08
C THR A 35 -149.10 -9.94 50.96
N ILE A 36 -150.02 -9.04 50.63
CA ILE A 36 -151.37 -9.00 51.17
C ILE A 36 -152.37 -9.06 50.03
N THR A 37 -153.53 -9.63 50.30
CA THR A 37 -154.66 -9.61 49.36
C THR A 37 -155.63 -8.53 49.82
N THR A 38 -155.89 -7.55 48.96
CA THR A 38 -156.88 -6.51 49.24
C THR A 38 -158.30 -7.07 49.11
N ARG A 39 -159.31 -6.40 49.66
CA ARG A 39 -160.73 -6.79 49.56
C ARG A 39 -161.28 -6.99 48.14
N THR A 40 -160.58 -6.48 47.12
CA THR A 40 -160.91 -6.66 45.70
C THR A 40 -160.18 -7.85 45.06
N GLY A 41 -159.44 -8.64 45.85
CA GLY A 41 -158.67 -9.80 45.41
C GLY A 41 -157.29 -9.47 44.83
N LYS A 42 -156.87 -8.19 44.80
CA LYS A 42 -155.56 -7.81 44.26
C LYS A 42 -154.45 -8.07 45.29
N GLN A 43 -153.44 -8.84 44.89
CA GLN A 43 -152.20 -9.01 45.65
C GLN A 43 -151.32 -7.76 45.52
N LEU A 44 -150.88 -7.23 46.66
CA LEU A 44 -149.91 -6.15 46.75
C LEU A 44 -148.77 -6.60 47.65
N ASP A 45 -147.55 -6.17 47.35
CA ASP A 45 -146.43 -6.40 48.25
C ASP A 45 -146.62 -5.60 49.54
N THR A 46 -146.25 -6.19 50.67
CA THR A 46 -146.09 -5.46 51.94
C THR A 46 -144.77 -4.68 51.92
N LEU A 47 -144.58 -3.80 52.90
CA LEU A 47 -143.30 -3.14 53.09
C LEU A 47 -142.15 -4.16 53.29
N HIS A 48 -142.43 -5.28 53.97
CA HIS A 48 -141.48 -6.38 54.10
C HIS A 48 -141.15 -7.01 52.73
N GLY A 49 -142.16 -7.34 51.92
CA GLY A 49 -141.96 -7.91 50.59
C GLY A 49 -141.17 -6.99 49.64
N ILE A 50 -141.39 -5.68 49.72
CA ILE A 50 -140.60 -4.69 48.95
C ILE A 50 -139.13 -4.72 49.37
N ASN A 51 -138.84 -4.73 50.68
CA ASN A 51 -137.47 -4.78 51.18
C ASN A 51 -136.78 -6.11 50.81
N VAL A 52 -137.48 -7.25 50.90
CA VAL A 52 -136.95 -8.55 50.47
C VAL A 52 -136.61 -8.51 48.97
N LYS A 53 -137.51 -8.02 48.11
CA LYS A 53 -137.22 -7.90 46.67
C LYS A 53 -136.06 -6.95 46.37
N ALA A 54 -135.97 -5.82 47.07
CA ALA A 54 -134.87 -4.88 46.92
C ALA A 54 -133.52 -5.49 47.35
N ASP A 55 -133.51 -6.28 48.42
CA ASP A 55 -132.34 -7.00 48.91
C ASP A 55 -131.94 -8.15 47.99
N SER A 56 -132.92 -8.90 47.45
CA SER A 56 -132.68 -9.91 46.41
C SER A 56 -132.09 -9.27 45.16
N GLN A 57 -132.65 -8.17 44.66
CA GLN A 57 -132.15 -7.48 43.47
C GLN A 57 -130.72 -6.94 43.68
N ARG A 58 -130.41 -6.41 44.87
CA ARG A 58 -129.06 -5.94 45.19
C ARG A 58 -128.06 -7.09 45.27
N THR A 59 -128.46 -8.22 45.84
CA THR A 59 -127.64 -9.45 45.89
C THR A 59 -127.36 -9.96 44.47
N GLU A 60 -128.39 -10.06 43.62
CA GLU A 60 -128.23 -10.47 42.22
C GLU A 60 -127.31 -9.54 41.42
N GLN A 61 -127.40 -8.22 41.66
CA GLN A 61 -126.51 -7.24 41.03
C GLN A 61 -125.06 -7.37 41.52
N GLN A 62 -124.86 -7.64 42.81
CA GLN A 62 -123.54 -7.87 43.39
C GLN A 62 -122.91 -9.15 42.82
N ASP A 63 -123.66 -10.25 42.79
CA ASP A 63 -123.20 -11.53 42.24
C ASP A 63 -122.85 -11.41 40.76
N SER A 64 -123.69 -10.72 39.97
CA SER A 64 -123.42 -10.43 38.56
C SER A 64 -122.16 -9.58 38.36
N PHE A 65 -121.95 -8.58 39.21
CA PHE A 65 -120.74 -7.77 39.16
C PHE A 65 -119.48 -8.60 39.48
N GLU A 66 -119.51 -9.39 40.56
CA GLU A 66 -118.39 -10.24 40.99
C GLU A 66 -118.05 -11.30 39.94
N LEU A 67 -119.05 -11.96 39.35
CA LEU A 67 -118.85 -12.88 38.23
C LEU A 67 -118.16 -12.18 37.06
N SER A 68 -118.61 -10.98 36.68
CA SER A 68 -117.99 -10.22 35.58
C SER A 68 -116.54 -9.82 35.87
N GLN A 69 -116.18 -9.54 37.13
CA GLN A 69 -114.80 -9.24 37.52
C GLN A 69 -113.94 -10.50 37.46
N SER A 70 -114.47 -11.63 37.92
CA SER A 70 -113.79 -12.93 37.87
C SER A 70 -113.50 -13.37 36.43
N GLU A 71 -114.49 -13.27 35.54
CA GLU A 71 -114.32 -13.58 34.11
C GLU A 71 -113.28 -12.68 33.43
N ARG A 72 -113.27 -11.38 33.74
CA ARG A 72 -112.24 -10.45 33.23
C ARG A 72 -110.85 -10.82 33.71
N ALA A 73 -110.70 -11.20 34.99
CA ALA A 73 -109.42 -11.62 35.54
C ALA A 73 -108.91 -12.90 34.85
N SER A 74 -109.77 -13.92 34.69
CA SER A 74 -109.41 -15.15 33.98
C SER A 74 -109.04 -14.90 32.51
N SER A 75 -109.79 -14.05 31.80
CA SER A 75 -109.48 -13.72 30.41
C SER A 75 -108.14 -12.98 30.27
N PHE A 76 -107.82 -12.07 31.20
CA PHE A 76 -106.54 -11.37 31.20
C PHE A 76 -105.37 -12.33 31.46
N GLU A 77 -105.53 -13.25 32.41
CA GLU A 77 -104.52 -14.27 32.72
C GLU A 77 -104.29 -15.22 31.54
N GLU A 78 -105.35 -15.67 30.88
CA GLU A 78 -105.26 -16.50 29.67
C GLU A 78 -104.48 -15.79 28.55
N LYS A 79 -104.81 -14.52 28.27
CA LYS A 79 -104.09 -13.74 27.26
C LYS A 79 -102.63 -13.48 27.61
N THR A 80 -102.33 -13.29 28.89
CA THR A 80 -100.95 -13.10 29.36
C THR A 80 -100.14 -14.38 29.15
N ASN A 81 -100.71 -15.54 29.49
CA ASN A 81 -100.09 -16.84 29.27
C ASN A 81 -99.92 -17.15 27.77
N GLU A 82 -100.90 -16.81 26.94
CA GLU A 82 -100.80 -16.96 25.48
C GLU A 82 -99.68 -16.08 24.90
N PHE A 83 -99.57 -14.83 25.36
CA PHE A 83 -98.49 -13.93 24.96
C PHE A 83 -97.11 -14.49 25.34
N GLU A 84 -96.95 -14.95 26.58
CA GLU A 84 -95.69 -15.51 27.08
C GLU A 84 -95.29 -16.77 26.31
N SER A 85 -96.27 -17.64 26.01
CA SER A 85 -96.06 -18.85 25.21
C SER A 85 -95.62 -18.53 23.77
N ARG A 86 -96.28 -17.57 23.12
CA ARG A 86 -95.91 -17.12 21.76
C ARG A 86 -94.53 -16.48 21.74
N PHE A 87 -94.22 -15.63 22.71
CA PHE A 87 -92.92 -14.96 22.80
C PHE A 87 -91.79 -15.97 23.02
N SER A 88 -91.97 -16.91 23.95
CA SER A 88 -91.01 -18.00 24.20
C SER A 88 -90.81 -18.88 22.97
N SER A 89 -91.90 -19.23 22.26
CA SER A 89 -91.82 -20.01 21.02
C SER A 89 -91.05 -19.27 19.92
N GLN A 90 -91.28 -17.96 19.77
CA GLN A 90 -90.58 -17.14 18.79
C GLN A 90 -89.08 -17.04 19.09
N LEU A 91 -88.70 -16.82 20.34
CA LEU A 91 -87.29 -16.79 20.77
C LEU A 91 -86.60 -18.13 20.51
N SER A 92 -87.25 -19.25 20.90
CA SER A 92 -86.73 -20.60 20.65
C SER A 92 -86.51 -20.86 19.15
N THR A 93 -87.45 -20.44 18.31
CA THR A 93 -87.35 -20.58 16.85
C THR A 93 -86.19 -19.75 16.28
N GLN A 94 -86.01 -18.51 16.76
CA GLN A 94 -84.90 -17.65 16.33
C GLN A 94 -83.55 -18.25 16.74
N GLU A 95 -83.43 -18.77 17.97
CA GLU A 95 -82.21 -19.40 18.47
C GLU A 95 -81.85 -20.66 17.68
N SER A 96 -82.83 -21.50 17.36
CA SER A 96 -82.63 -22.68 16.51
C SER A 96 -82.14 -22.29 15.11
N THR A 97 -82.82 -21.33 14.48
CA THR A 97 -82.47 -20.86 13.12
C THR A 97 -81.07 -20.26 13.08
N PHE A 98 -80.70 -19.47 14.10
CA PHE A 98 -79.37 -18.89 14.21
C PHE A 98 -78.30 -19.97 14.37
N SER A 99 -78.53 -20.94 15.26
CA SER A 99 -77.61 -22.06 15.52
C SER A 99 -77.39 -22.94 14.30
N GLU A 100 -78.46 -23.25 13.56
CA GLU A 100 -78.41 -23.99 12.30
C GLU A 100 -77.61 -23.24 11.23
N SER A 101 -77.85 -21.93 11.08
CA SER A 101 -77.08 -21.08 10.15
C SER A 101 -75.59 -21.03 10.50
N GLN A 102 -75.23 -20.95 11.79
CA GLN A 102 -73.82 -20.97 12.20
C GLN A 102 -73.16 -22.32 11.93
N THR A 103 -73.90 -23.42 12.14
CA THR A 103 -73.44 -24.78 11.83
C THR A 103 -73.25 -24.99 10.32
N ASP A 104 -74.17 -24.50 9.48
CA ASP A 104 -74.02 -24.54 8.02
C ASP A 104 -72.79 -23.76 7.54
N LYS A 105 -72.59 -22.53 8.05
CA LYS A 105 -71.42 -21.72 7.72
C LYS A 105 -70.12 -22.41 8.13
N GLU A 106 -70.06 -22.98 9.34
CA GLU A 106 -68.91 -23.74 9.81
C GLU A 106 -68.65 -24.96 8.92
N ASN A 107 -69.68 -25.76 8.62
CA ASN A 107 -69.56 -26.94 7.75
C ASN A 107 -69.07 -26.57 6.35
N ARG A 108 -69.60 -25.50 5.75
CA ARG A 108 -69.16 -25.01 4.43
C ARG A 108 -67.73 -24.49 4.46
N PHE A 109 -67.34 -23.83 5.54
CA PHE A 109 -65.96 -23.36 5.73
C PHE A 109 -64.99 -24.53 5.91
N GLN A 110 -65.34 -25.53 6.73
CA GLN A 110 -64.57 -26.76 6.90
C GLN A 110 -64.45 -27.54 5.59
N GLN A 111 -65.52 -27.66 4.80
CA GLN A 111 -65.46 -28.27 3.46
C GLN A 111 -64.59 -27.48 2.49
N PHE A 112 -64.62 -26.15 2.54
CA PHE A 112 -63.70 -25.32 1.77
C PHE A 112 -62.24 -25.58 2.16
N LEU A 113 -61.92 -25.67 3.45
CA LEU A 113 -60.58 -26.00 3.93
C LEU A 113 -60.13 -27.38 3.45
N LEU A 114 -60.99 -28.39 3.54
CA LEU A 114 -60.70 -29.76 3.08
C LEU A 114 -60.49 -29.84 1.55
N SER A 115 -61.23 -29.07 0.77
CA SER A 115 -61.15 -29.07 -0.70
C SER A 115 -60.09 -28.12 -1.28
N SER A 116 -59.58 -27.17 -0.50
CA SER A 116 -58.57 -26.19 -0.92
C SER A 116 -57.13 -26.60 -0.57
N GLY A 117 -56.94 -27.59 0.30
CA GLY A 117 -55.60 -28.13 0.62
C GLY A 117 -54.93 -28.77 -0.60
N TYR A 118 -53.59 -28.74 -0.66
CA TYR A 118 -52.86 -29.37 -1.76
C TYR A 118 -53.01 -30.90 -1.73
N VAL A 119 -53.33 -31.52 -2.87
CA VAL A 119 -53.57 -32.96 -3.02
C VAL A 119 -52.46 -33.62 -3.83
N PHE A 120 -51.72 -34.54 -3.22
CA PHE A 120 -50.66 -35.30 -3.92
C PHE A 120 -51.28 -36.39 -4.80
N LEU A 121 -51.00 -36.35 -6.11
CA LEU A 121 -51.47 -37.35 -7.08
C LEU A 121 -50.54 -38.55 -7.19
N GLY A 122 -49.26 -38.39 -6.85
CA GLY A 122 -48.25 -39.45 -6.91
C GLY A 122 -46.95 -39.01 -7.59
N ASP A 123 -46.01 -39.95 -7.65
CA ASP A 123 -44.75 -39.80 -8.39
C ASP A 123 -45.01 -39.87 -9.90
N TYR A 124 -44.39 -38.99 -10.69
CA TYR A 124 -44.57 -38.89 -12.13
C TYR A 124 -44.23 -40.21 -12.84
N GLU A 125 -43.27 -40.97 -12.30
CA GLU A 125 -42.88 -42.31 -12.75
C GLU A 125 -44.01 -43.35 -12.67
N ASN A 126 -45.06 -43.07 -11.89
CA ASN A 126 -46.27 -43.90 -11.80
C ASN A 126 -47.41 -43.44 -12.72
N GLY A 127 -47.14 -42.48 -13.61
CA GLY A 127 -48.12 -41.94 -14.55
C GLY A 127 -48.64 -42.93 -15.60
N PRO A 128 -49.58 -42.49 -16.45
CA PRO A 128 -50.03 -41.11 -16.61
C PRO A 128 -50.93 -40.61 -15.45
N LEU A 129 -50.68 -39.39 -14.98
CA LEU A 129 -51.41 -38.74 -13.88
C LEU A 129 -52.27 -37.61 -14.43
N GLN A 130 -53.57 -37.60 -14.09
CA GLN A 130 -54.51 -36.56 -14.52
C GLN A 130 -54.76 -35.53 -13.42
N PHE A 131 -54.57 -34.25 -13.77
CA PHE A 131 -54.87 -33.12 -12.90
C PHE A 131 -56.32 -32.67 -13.09
N SER A 132 -57.23 -33.22 -12.29
CA SER A 132 -58.65 -32.86 -12.27
C SER A 132 -58.96 -31.60 -11.43
N ALA A 133 -57.99 -31.06 -10.69
CA ALA A 133 -58.11 -29.83 -9.92
C ALA A 133 -56.77 -29.06 -9.82
N ARG A 134 -56.85 -27.74 -9.55
CA ARG A 134 -55.69 -26.84 -9.55
C ARG A 134 -54.79 -26.98 -8.31
N ASN A 135 -55.34 -27.47 -7.20
CA ASN A 135 -54.62 -27.75 -5.96
C ASN A 135 -53.94 -29.13 -5.96
N GLN A 136 -53.96 -29.85 -7.07
CA GLN A 136 -53.26 -31.13 -7.19
C GLN A 136 -51.81 -30.94 -7.60
N TYR A 137 -50.96 -31.86 -7.15
CA TYR A 137 -49.53 -31.86 -7.45
C TYR A 137 -48.95 -33.26 -7.54
N ILE A 138 -47.83 -33.36 -8.24
CA ILE A 138 -47.07 -34.60 -8.44
C ILE A 138 -45.64 -34.40 -7.92
N ARG A 139 -44.88 -35.48 -7.83
CA ARG A 139 -43.46 -35.45 -7.50
C ARG A 139 -42.66 -36.08 -8.61
N TYR A 140 -41.53 -35.50 -8.98
CA TYR A 140 -40.57 -36.11 -9.91
C TYR A 140 -39.16 -35.72 -9.45
N ASP A 141 -38.23 -36.68 -9.42
CA ASP A 141 -36.86 -36.46 -8.94
C ASP A 141 -36.78 -35.72 -7.57
N ASN A 142 -37.67 -36.13 -6.67
CA ASN A 142 -37.83 -35.55 -5.32
C ASN A 142 -38.31 -34.08 -5.25
N GLU A 143 -38.75 -33.51 -6.37
CA GLU A 143 -39.33 -32.16 -6.45
C GLU A 143 -40.84 -32.19 -6.70
N TYR A 144 -41.58 -31.20 -6.17
CA TYR A 144 -43.04 -31.14 -6.28
C TYR A 144 -43.51 -30.15 -7.35
N TYR A 145 -44.40 -30.60 -8.22
CA TYR A 145 -44.89 -29.84 -9.37
C TYR A 145 -46.42 -29.75 -9.38
N ARG A 146 -46.96 -28.56 -9.65
CA ARG A 146 -48.40 -28.33 -9.88
C ARG A 146 -48.64 -27.75 -11.28
N LEU A 147 -49.88 -27.77 -11.75
CA LEU A 147 -50.23 -27.10 -13.00
C LEU A 147 -49.90 -25.60 -12.98
N ASN A 148 -49.29 -25.14 -14.07
CA ASN A 148 -49.04 -23.73 -14.31
C ASN A 148 -50.34 -22.96 -14.58
N ALA A 149 -50.27 -21.63 -14.58
CA ALA A 149 -51.47 -20.81 -14.71
C ALA A 149 -52.14 -20.94 -16.10
N ALA A 150 -51.35 -21.21 -17.13
CA ALA A 150 -51.77 -21.22 -18.53
C ALA A 150 -52.36 -22.58 -18.98
N THR A 151 -52.09 -23.65 -18.23
CA THR A 151 -52.62 -24.99 -18.55
C THR A 151 -53.95 -25.19 -17.85
N ASP A 152 -54.96 -25.57 -18.62
CA ASP A 152 -56.29 -25.86 -18.09
C ASP A 152 -56.31 -27.14 -17.23
N VAL A 153 -57.24 -27.16 -16.28
CA VAL A 153 -57.51 -28.35 -15.47
C VAL A 153 -58.09 -29.44 -16.38
N GLY A 154 -57.63 -30.68 -16.23
CA GLY A 154 -57.93 -31.83 -17.10
C GLY A 154 -56.69 -32.39 -17.82
N PHE A 155 -55.54 -31.69 -17.74
CA PHE A 155 -54.25 -32.16 -18.27
C PHE A 155 -53.85 -33.53 -17.71
N THR A 156 -53.28 -34.38 -18.56
CA THR A 156 -52.80 -35.72 -18.22
C THR A 156 -51.35 -35.85 -18.66
N THR A 157 -50.46 -36.32 -17.77
CA THR A 157 -49.05 -36.52 -18.14
C THR A 157 -48.93 -37.52 -19.29
N THR A 158 -47.94 -37.33 -20.15
CA THR A 158 -47.76 -38.10 -21.38
C THR A 158 -46.92 -39.36 -21.20
N GLY A 159 -46.15 -39.46 -20.11
CA GLY A 159 -45.35 -40.65 -19.81
C GLY A 159 -44.87 -40.71 -18.36
N THR A 160 -43.79 -41.47 -18.14
CA THR A 160 -43.27 -41.87 -16.81
C THR A 160 -41.74 -41.78 -16.70
N ASP A 161 -41.06 -41.14 -17.65
CA ASP A 161 -39.59 -41.05 -17.68
C ASP A 161 -39.08 -39.62 -17.94
N ALA A 162 -37.76 -39.43 -17.92
CA ALA A 162 -37.13 -38.12 -18.13
C ALA A 162 -37.43 -37.53 -19.52
N THR A 163 -37.66 -38.38 -20.53
CA THR A 163 -37.95 -37.93 -21.90
C THR A 163 -39.37 -37.37 -21.99
N SER A 164 -40.35 -38.07 -21.42
CA SER A 164 -41.74 -37.56 -21.35
C SER A 164 -41.85 -36.35 -20.41
N PHE A 165 -41.08 -36.36 -19.31
CA PHE A 165 -41.08 -35.25 -18.36
C PHE A 165 -40.58 -33.94 -18.99
N ALA A 166 -39.56 -33.99 -19.86
CA ALA A 166 -39.06 -32.82 -20.57
C ALA A 166 -40.14 -32.11 -21.42
N SER A 167 -41.16 -32.84 -21.89
CA SER A 167 -42.33 -32.26 -22.56
C SER A 167 -43.37 -31.76 -21.55
N ASP A 168 -43.71 -32.58 -20.56
CA ASP A 168 -44.79 -32.30 -19.60
C ASP A 168 -44.44 -31.16 -18.63
N VAL A 169 -43.16 -30.96 -18.30
CA VAL A 169 -42.72 -29.89 -17.37
C VAL A 169 -43.13 -28.50 -17.86
N THR A 170 -43.36 -28.32 -19.17
CA THR A 170 -43.87 -27.07 -19.76
C THR A 170 -45.30 -26.73 -19.29
N HIS A 171 -46.05 -27.70 -18.77
CA HIS A 171 -47.39 -27.54 -18.18
C HIS A 171 -47.37 -27.32 -16.66
N PHE A 172 -46.19 -27.40 -16.04
CA PHE A 172 -46.04 -27.34 -14.60
C PHE A 172 -45.34 -26.07 -14.12
N VAL A 173 -45.54 -25.79 -12.83
CA VAL A 173 -44.69 -24.92 -12.04
C VAL A 173 -44.21 -25.71 -10.83
N LEU A 174 -42.93 -25.57 -10.52
CA LEU A 174 -42.35 -26.07 -9.28
C LEU A 174 -43.09 -25.42 -8.10
N MET A 175 -43.60 -26.24 -7.19
CA MET A 175 -44.29 -25.77 -5.99
C MET A 175 -43.32 -25.28 -4.94
N ASP A 176 -42.13 -25.87 -4.89
CA ASP A 176 -41.15 -25.55 -3.90
C ASP A 176 -40.10 -24.58 -4.44
N GLY A 177 -40.21 -23.31 -4.08
CA GLY A 177 -39.14 -22.35 -4.32
C GLY A 177 -37.90 -22.62 -3.46
N ASP A 178 -37.96 -23.57 -2.53
CA ASP A 178 -36.86 -23.90 -1.64
C ASP A 178 -35.72 -24.60 -2.36
N THR A 179 -35.96 -25.47 -3.35
CA THR A 179 -34.87 -26.06 -4.13
C THR A 179 -34.07 -24.99 -4.89
N LEU A 180 -34.73 -24.02 -5.54
CA LEU A 180 -34.01 -22.93 -6.20
C LEU A 180 -33.26 -22.06 -5.20
N ARG A 181 -33.83 -21.76 -4.01
CA ARG A 181 -33.14 -21.00 -2.97
C ARG A 181 -31.95 -21.77 -2.39
N GLN A 182 -32.09 -23.07 -2.18
CA GLN A 182 -31.02 -23.97 -1.76
C GLN A 182 -29.94 -24.03 -2.82
N ASN A 183 -30.31 -24.18 -4.10
CA ASN A 183 -29.37 -24.17 -5.22
C ASN A 183 -28.65 -22.82 -5.34
N LEU A 184 -29.35 -21.68 -5.18
CA LEU A 184 -28.73 -20.35 -5.17
C LEU A 184 -27.82 -20.12 -3.94
N GLY A 185 -28.14 -20.73 -2.80
CA GLY A 185 -27.31 -20.71 -1.59
C GLY A 185 -26.22 -21.79 -1.53
N SER A 186 -26.17 -22.67 -2.52
CA SER A 186 -25.23 -23.79 -2.58
C SER A 186 -23.87 -23.36 -3.12
N ASN A 187 -22.82 -24.03 -2.64
CA ASN A 187 -21.45 -23.95 -3.12
C ASN A 187 -21.05 -25.15 -3.99
N GLU A 188 -21.99 -26.05 -4.29
CA GLU A 188 -21.76 -27.21 -5.18
C GLU A 188 -21.51 -26.75 -6.63
N GLU A 189 -20.72 -27.53 -7.37
CA GLU A 189 -20.38 -27.24 -8.75
C GLU A 189 -21.64 -27.11 -9.63
N GLY A 190 -21.69 -26.06 -10.45
CA GLY A 190 -22.84 -25.78 -11.33
C GLY A 190 -24.04 -25.10 -10.66
N LEU A 191 -24.03 -24.96 -9.33
CA LEU A 191 -25.07 -24.23 -8.56
C LEU A 191 -24.58 -22.85 -8.11
N GLY A 192 -25.33 -22.19 -7.23
CA GLY A 192 -25.03 -20.88 -6.68
C GLY A 192 -25.00 -19.79 -7.75
N ILE A 193 -23.90 -19.05 -7.80
CA ILE A 193 -23.71 -17.98 -8.80
C ILE A 193 -23.65 -18.52 -10.24
N SER A 194 -23.32 -19.79 -10.42
CA SER A 194 -23.25 -20.45 -11.74
C SER A 194 -24.59 -20.55 -12.46
N LEU A 195 -25.71 -20.40 -11.74
CA LEU A 195 -27.07 -20.42 -12.31
C LEU A 195 -27.42 -19.12 -13.05
N ASN A 196 -26.63 -18.06 -12.88
CA ASN A 196 -26.88 -16.76 -13.49
C ASN A 196 -26.08 -16.64 -14.79
N ALA A 197 -26.76 -16.76 -15.93
CA ALA A 197 -26.14 -16.57 -17.24
C ALA A 197 -25.71 -15.12 -17.47
N LEU A 198 -24.62 -14.92 -18.21
CA LEU A 198 -24.16 -13.61 -18.66
C LEU A 198 -24.61 -13.34 -20.10
N GLU A 199 -24.91 -12.08 -20.44
CA GLU A 199 -25.28 -11.68 -21.81
C GLU A 199 -24.17 -12.01 -22.82
N GLN A 200 -22.92 -11.92 -22.39
CA GLN A 200 -21.72 -12.19 -23.18
C GLN A 200 -21.44 -13.69 -23.38
N GLY A 201 -22.25 -14.58 -22.77
CA GLY A 201 -22.02 -16.02 -22.70
C GLY A 201 -21.28 -16.44 -21.41
N GLY A 202 -21.44 -17.71 -21.03
CA GLY A 202 -20.99 -18.22 -19.73
C GLY A 202 -21.96 -17.90 -18.60
N ASN A 203 -21.48 -17.93 -17.37
CA ASN A 203 -22.27 -17.69 -16.16
C ASN A 203 -21.50 -16.85 -15.12
N GLY A 204 -22.17 -16.45 -14.04
CA GLY A 204 -21.60 -15.58 -13.01
C GLY A 204 -20.35 -16.14 -12.32
N GLN A 205 -20.12 -17.46 -12.32
CA GLN A 205 -18.88 -18.05 -11.79
C GLN A 205 -17.65 -17.63 -12.61
N HIS A 206 -17.82 -17.37 -13.91
CA HIS A 206 -16.75 -16.87 -14.78
C HIS A 206 -16.31 -15.44 -14.43
N LEU A 207 -17.07 -14.71 -13.60
CA LEU A 207 -16.69 -13.39 -13.08
C LEU A 207 -15.84 -13.45 -11.82
N ALA A 208 -15.71 -14.63 -11.17
CA ALA A 208 -14.90 -14.82 -9.98
C ALA A 208 -13.40 -14.86 -10.33
N VAL A 209 -12.84 -13.70 -10.67
CA VAL A 209 -11.44 -13.55 -11.12
C VAL A 209 -10.44 -13.35 -9.98
N PHE A 210 -10.91 -13.26 -8.74
CA PHE A 210 -10.11 -13.21 -7.51
C PHE A 210 -10.85 -13.86 -6.34
N VAL A 211 -10.12 -14.21 -5.29
CA VAL A 211 -10.70 -14.60 -3.99
C VAL A 211 -10.28 -13.58 -2.93
N SER A 212 -11.19 -13.16 -2.05
CA SER A 212 -10.87 -12.20 -0.98
C SER A 212 -11.04 -12.79 0.43
N PRO A 213 -10.40 -12.20 1.45
CA PRO A 213 -10.62 -12.59 2.85
C PRO A 213 -12.10 -12.56 3.25
N GLN A 214 -12.88 -11.60 2.75
CA GLN A 214 -14.32 -11.44 2.99
C GLN A 214 -15.14 -12.63 2.48
N MET A 215 -14.67 -13.32 1.45
CA MET A 215 -15.34 -14.51 0.93
C MET A 215 -15.08 -15.74 1.82
N ARG A 216 -14.05 -15.70 2.67
CA ARG A 216 -13.50 -16.88 3.34
C ARG A 216 -13.52 -16.83 4.87
N HIS A 217 -14.04 -15.74 5.44
CA HIS A 217 -14.26 -15.61 6.88
C HIS A 217 -15.44 -14.67 7.16
N SER A 218 -16.21 -14.95 8.22
CA SER A 218 -17.36 -14.11 8.62
C SER A 218 -16.94 -12.77 9.25
N ASP A 219 -15.77 -12.74 9.88
CA ASP A 219 -15.12 -11.53 10.41
C ASP A 219 -13.68 -11.42 9.90
N PRO A 220 -13.47 -11.05 8.63
CA PRO A 220 -12.13 -10.98 8.04
C PRO A 220 -11.29 -9.83 8.61
N TYR A 221 -11.92 -8.83 9.24
CA TYR A 221 -11.23 -7.66 9.78
C TYR A 221 -10.49 -8.01 11.07
N SER A 222 -11.09 -8.80 11.95
CA SER A 222 -10.42 -9.26 13.18
C SER A 222 -9.58 -10.53 12.98
N PHE A 223 -9.84 -11.30 11.92
CA PHE A 223 -9.20 -12.59 11.62
C PHE A 223 -8.53 -12.60 10.24
N PHE A 224 -7.74 -11.56 9.96
CA PHE A 224 -7.13 -11.36 8.65
C PHE A 224 -6.22 -12.52 8.23
N GLY A 225 -5.45 -13.08 9.16
CA GLY A 225 -4.51 -14.17 8.91
C GLY A 225 -5.20 -15.42 8.37
N ALA A 226 -6.17 -15.93 9.13
CA ALA A 226 -6.96 -17.11 8.78
C ALA A 226 -7.79 -16.87 7.52
N ALA A 227 -8.44 -15.71 7.41
CA ALA A 227 -9.25 -15.35 6.25
C ALA A 227 -8.42 -15.31 4.95
N THR A 228 -7.25 -14.67 4.99
CA THR A 228 -6.37 -14.53 3.83
C THR A 228 -5.72 -15.85 3.47
N MET A 229 -5.31 -16.65 4.45
CA MET A 229 -4.78 -18.00 4.21
C MET A 229 -5.82 -18.89 3.52
N ASN A 230 -7.08 -18.87 3.97
CA ASN A 230 -8.17 -19.59 3.31
C ASN A 230 -8.46 -19.05 1.90
N ALA A 231 -8.29 -17.75 1.66
CA ALA A 231 -8.41 -17.15 0.33
C ALA A 231 -7.33 -17.67 -0.62
N PHE A 232 -6.08 -17.78 -0.17
CA PHE A 232 -5.02 -18.41 -0.95
C PHE A 232 -5.31 -19.86 -1.30
N MET A 233 -5.68 -20.69 -0.32
CA MET A 233 -5.99 -22.11 -0.55
C MET A 233 -7.10 -22.25 -1.59
N THR A 234 -8.20 -21.52 -1.40
CA THR A 234 -9.36 -21.55 -2.32
C THR A 234 -8.99 -21.06 -3.71
N ALA A 235 -8.23 -19.97 -3.82
CA ALA A 235 -7.80 -19.43 -5.10
C ALA A 235 -6.96 -20.46 -5.87
N MET A 236 -6.00 -21.09 -5.21
CA MET A 236 -5.14 -22.11 -5.82
C MET A 236 -5.92 -23.37 -6.21
N ASP A 237 -6.84 -23.86 -5.36
CA ASP A 237 -7.68 -25.03 -5.66
C ASP A 237 -8.60 -24.78 -6.87
N MET A 238 -9.09 -23.55 -7.03
CA MET A 238 -9.95 -23.14 -8.13
C MET A 238 -9.18 -22.67 -9.38
N GLY A 239 -7.85 -22.63 -9.36
CA GLY A 239 -7.03 -22.12 -10.46
C GLY A 239 -7.13 -20.60 -10.67
N ILE A 240 -7.53 -19.84 -9.65
CA ILE A 240 -7.63 -18.38 -9.64
C ILE A 240 -6.29 -17.78 -9.19
N GLY A 241 -5.65 -17.00 -10.06
CA GLY A 241 -4.31 -16.45 -9.82
C GLY A 241 -4.24 -15.19 -8.94
N GLU A 242 -5.33 -14.75 -8.30
CA GLU A 242 -5.36 -13.50 -7.53
C GLU A 242 -6.08 -13.67 -6.17
N VAL A 243 -5.41 -13.27 -5.10
CA VAL A 243 -6.02 -12.95 -3.81
C VAL A 243 -6.11 -11.44 -3.68
N ARG A 244 -7.33 -10.91 -3.55
CA ARG A 244 -7.57 -9.46 -3.41
C ARG A 244 -7.98 -9.13 -1.99
N ILE A 245 -7.32 -8.14 -1.39
CA ILE A 245 -7.58 -7.60 -0.07
C ILE A 245 -8.32 -6.26 -0.25
N PRO A 246 -9.63 -6.20 0.02
CA PRO A 246 -10.43 -4.99 -0.11
C PRO A 246 -10.04 -3.91 0.90
N ALA A 247 -10.41 -2.67 0.63
CA ALA A 247 -10.14 -1.54 1.52
C ALA A 247 -10.70 -1.78 2.92
N GLY A 248 -9.91 -1.46 3.96
CA GLY A 248 -10.29 -1.66 5.34
C GLY A 248 -9.11 -1.69 6.29
N GLU A 249 -9.42 -1.63 7.58
CA GLU A 249 -8.47 -1.84 8.67
C GLU A 249 -8.60 -3.27 9.19
N TYR A 250 -7.48 -3.99 9.22
CA TYR A 250 -7.40 -5.40 9.55
C TYR A 250 -6.49 -5.60 10.76
N ILE A 251 -6.79 -6.60 11.58
CA ILE A 251 -5.94 -7.07 12.66
C ILE A 251 -5.36 -8.43 12.26
N LEU A 252 -4.03 -8.55 12.32
CA LEU A 252 -3.34 -9.81 12.12
C LEU A 252 -3.34 -10.64 13.41
N GLU A 253 -4.29 -11.54 13.52
CA GLU A 253 -4.39 -12.51 14.60
C GLU A 253 -3.41 -13.68 14.44
N SER A 254 -3.15 -14.12 13.20
CA SER A 254 -2.26 -15.24 12.86
C SER A 254 -1.45 -14.95 11.60
N THR A 255 -0.27 -15.58 11.46
CA THR A 255 0.56 -15.43 10.25
C THR A 255 -0.13 -16.05 9.04
N VAL A 256 -0.15 -15.34 7.91
CA VAL A 256 -0.58 -15.88 6.61
C VAL A 256 0.55 -16.77 6.08
N SER A 257 0.48 -18.06 6.39
CA SER A 257 1.49 -19.04 6.00
C SER A 257 1.02 -19.85 4.80
N VAL A 258 1.66 -19.70 3.65
CA VAL A 258 1.21 -20.29 2.37
C VAL A 258 2.37 -20.88 1.59
N THR A 259 2.18 -22.06 0.99
CA THR A 259 3.07 -22.59 -0.05
C THR A 259 2.34 -22.50 -1.39
N LEU A 260 2.93 -21.83 -2.37
CA LEU A 260 2.30 -21.64 -3.67
C LEU A 260 2.28 -22.96 -4.47
N THR A 261 1.18 -23.21 -5.17
CA THR A 261 1.02 -24.32 -6.14
C THR A 261 0.82 -23.83 -7.58
N MET A 262 0.73 -22.51 -7.76
CA MET A 262 0.62 -21.82 -9.04
C MET A 262 1.12 -20.38 -8.91
N HIS A 263 1.24 -19.67 -10.04
CA HIS A 263 1.56 -18.23 -10.04
C HIS A 263 0.42 -17.44 -9.38
N MET A 264 0.76 -16.55 -8.46
CA MET A 264 -0.22 -15.80 -7.66
C MET A 264 0.06 -14.30 -7.65
N ALA A 265 -1.01 -13.53 -7.52
CA ALA A 265 -0.97 -12.11 -7.18
C ALA A 265 -1.67 -11.86 -5.84
N ILE A 266 -1.10 -10.97 -5.03
CA ILE A 266 -1.76 -10.36 -3.86
C ILE A 266 -2.04 -8.92 -4.21
N THR A 267 -3.31 -8.58 -4.39
CA THR A 267 -3.73 -7.22 -4.71
C THR A 267 -4.34 -6.56 -3.48
N PHE A 268 -3.88 -5.37 -3.13
CA PHE A 268 -4.48 -4.55 -2.08
C PHE A 268 -5.28 -3.45 -2.76
N ASP A 269 -6.53 -3.27 -2.34
CA ASP A 269 -7.30 -2.11 -2.77
C ASP A 269 -6.78 -0.84 -2.05
N PRO A 270 -6.95 0.36 -2.64
CA PRO A 270 -6.57 1.60 -1.98
C PRO A 270 -7.23 1.76 -0.60
N GLY A 271 -6.42 1.99 0.44
CA GLY A 271 -6.90 2.19 1.81
C GLY A 271 -6.72 1.00 2.75
N VAL A 272 -6.15 -0.12 2.31
CA VAL A 272 -5.83 -1.25 3.20
C VAL A 272 -4.80 -0.86 4.27
N ILE A 273 -5.11 -1.21 5.52
CA ILE A 273 -4.17 -1.17 6.65
C ILE A 273 -4.27 -2.49 7.41
N ILE A 274 -3.13 -3.14 7.65
CA ILE A 274 -3.02 -4.35 8.46
C ILE A 274 -2.23 -3.98 9.72
N TYR A 275 -2.89 -3.99 10.87
CA TYR A 275 -2.25 -3.81 12.17
C TYR A 275 -1.78 -5.15 12.73
N VAL A 276 -0.60 -5.13 13.34
CA VAL A 276 0.03 -6.31 13.93
C VAL A 276 0.32 -6.02 15.40
N ASP A 277 -0.45 -6.65 16.30
CA ASP A 277 -0.45 -6.33 17.73
C ASP A 277 0.53 -7.18 18.55
N SER A 278 1.17 -8.17 17.94
CA SER A 278 2.22 -8.99 18.56
C SER A 278 3.26 -9.40 17.52
N PRO A 279 4.56 -9.48 17.88
CA PRO A 279 5.61 -9.85 16.93
C PRO A 279 5.34 -11.20 16.26
N LYS A 280 5.08 -11.19 14.95
CA LYS A 280 4.96 -12.37 14.08
C LYS A 280 5.17 -11.97 12.63
N ASP A 281 5.50 -12.95 11.78
CA ASP A 281 5.50 -12.70 10.34
C ASP A 281 4.07 -12.41 9.87
N VAL A 282 3.87 -11.43 8.98
CA VAL A 282 2.52 -11.15 8.43
C VAL A 282 2.21 -12.11 7.30
N PHE A 283 3.05 -12.09 6.26
CA PHE A 283 3.03 -13.05 5.17
C PHE A 283 4.29 -13.92 5.25
N ASN A 284 4.11 -15.22 5.39
CA ASN A 284 5.18 -16.21 5.28
C ASN A 284 4.89 -17.11 4.08
N ILE A 285 5.47 -16.77 2.93
CA ILE A 285 5.14 -17.40 1.66
C ILE A 285 6.34 -18.21 1.17
N ASN A 286 6.15 -19.51 1.03
CA ASN A 286 7.03 -20.37 0.25
C ASN A 286 6.59 -20.29 -1.22
N ILE A 287 7.44 -19.67 -2.03
CA ILE A 287 7.20 -19.42 -3.45
C ILE A 287 7.18 -20.71 -4.26
N ASN A 288 7.92 -21.73 -3.81
CA ASN A 288 7.87 -23.09 -4.37
C ASN A 288 8.05 -23.16 -5.90
N GLY A 289 8.94 -22.32 -6.45
CA GLY A 289 9.21 -22.26 -7.90
C GLY A 289 8.18 -21.50 -8.74
N PHE A 290 7.20 -20.83 -8.12
CA PHE A 290 6.20 -20.01 -8.83
C PHE A 290 6.55 -18.51 -8.79
N ASN A 291 5.68 -17.67 -9.38
CA ASN A 291 5.86 -16.22 -9.38
C ASN A 291 4.87 -15.60 -8.40
N LEU A 292 5.28 -14.53 -7.73
CA LEU A 292 4.44 -13.77 -6.81
C LEU A 292 4.45 -12.28 -7.18
N ASP A 293 3.28 -11.72 -7.45
CA ASP A 293 3.09 -10.30 -7.71
C ASP A 293 2.33 -9.63 -6.55
N ILE A 294 2.94 -8.64 -5.90
CA ILE A 294 2.36 -7.92 -4.77
C ILE A 294 1.98 -6.51 -5.25
N ARG A 295 0.70 -6.33 -5.56
CA ARG A 295 0.15 -5.07 -6.06
C ARG A 295 -0.47 -4.31 -4.90
N ALA A 296 0.33 -3.54 -4.18
CA ALA A 296 -0.11 -3.02 -2.89
C ALA A 296 -0.89 -1.70 -2.97
N ALA A 297 -0.82 -0.92 -4.06
CA ALA A 297 -1.59 0.33 -4.19
C ALA A 297 -1.53 1.28 -2.96
N ASN A 298 -0.36 1.39 -2.29
CA ASN A 298 -0.15 2.09 -1.00
C ASN A 298 -0.73 1.40 0.24
N GLY A 299 -1.07 0.12 0.16
CA GLY A 299 -1.47 -0.75 1.25
C GLY A 299 -0.41 -0.81 2.33
N ARG A 300 -0.87 -0.79 3.58
CA ARG A 300 -0.04 -0.56 4.77
C ARG A 300 -0.01 -1.79 5.65
N ILE A 301 1.19 -2.22 6.02
CA ILE A 301 1.44 -3.22 7.08
C ILE A 301 2.11 -2.50 8.24
N MET A 302 1.46 -2.45 9.39
CA MET A 302 1.81 -1.57 10.51
C MET A 302 1.98 -2.36 11.81
N SER A 303 3.18 -2.33 12.39
CA SER A 303 3.41 -2.88 13.73
C SER A 303 2.76 -2.01 14.81
N ARG A 304 2.23 -2.64 15.87
CA ARG A 304 1.57 -1.97 17.01
C ARG A 304 1.74 -2.74 18.33
N TRP A 305 2.91 -3.36 18.55
CA TRP A 305 3.18 -4.21 19.72
C TRP A 305 4.04 -3.53 20.80
N GLY A 306 4.19 -2.20 20.76
CA GLY A 306 4.98 -1.44 21.71
C GLY A 306 6.46 -1.84 21.71
N SER A 307 7.01 -2.11 22.90
CA SER A 307 8.42 -2.43 23.11
C SER A 307 8.78 -3.91 22.95
N ALA A 308 7.86 -4.78 22.53
CA ALA A 308 8.16 -6.19 22.31
C ALA A 308 9.19 -6.38 21.18
N ASP A 309 10.09 -7.35 21.35
CA ASP A 309 11.16 -7.60 20.38
C ASP A 309 10.60 -8.20 19.08
N GLY A 310 10.69 -7.42 18.01
CA GLY A 310 10.34 -7.83 16.65
C GLY A 310 11.53 -8.22 15.78
N SER A 311 12.74 -8.34 16.33
CA SER A 311 13.98 -8.42 15.56
C SER A 311 14.11 -9.62 14.60
N SER A 312 13.34 -10.68 14.81
CA SER A 312 13.31 -11.89 13.98
C SER A 312 12.17 -11.93 12.96
N VAL A 313 11.14 -11.10 13.11
CA VAL A 313 9.91 -11.18 12.31
C VAL A 313 9.93 -10.24 11.11
N ALA A 314 9.20 -10.59 10.06
CA ALA A 314 9.14 -9.86 8.82
C ALA A 314 7.70 -9.46 8.45
N ALA A 315 7.52 -8.28 7.85
CA ALA A 315 6.23 -7.96 7.25
C ALA A 315 5.96 -8.88 6.05
N ILE A 316 6.96 -9.14 5.22
CA ILE A 316 6.88 -10.14 4.16
C ILE A 316 8.10 -11.05 4.23
N ARG A 317 7.87 -12.33 4.51
CA ARG A 317 8.87 -13.41 4.44
C ARG A 317 8.62 -14.26 3.20
N LEU A 318 9.63 -14.35 2.35
CA LEU A 318 9.61 -15.11 1.11
C LEU A 318 10.71 -16.17 1.15
N THR A 319 10.37 -17.40 0.82
CA THR A 319 11.32 -18.52 0.79
C THR A 319 11.15 -19.33 -0.49
N ASP A 320 12.26 -19.85 -1.03
CA ASP A 320 12.28 -20.78 -2.15
C ASP A 320 13.61 -21.56 -2.17
N ALA A 321 13.66 -22.66 -2.91
CA ALA A 321 14.86 -23.46 -3.18
C ALA A 321 15.33 -23.42 -4.66
N SER A 322 14.51 -22.90 -5.59
CA SER A 322 14.81 -22.89 -7.04
C SER A 322 15.40 -21.55 -7.53
N LEU A 323 15.67 -21.38 -8.83
CA LEU A 323 16.22 -20.14 -9.41
C LEU A 323 15.24 -19.41 -10.37
N ASP A 324 14.18 -20.04 -10.87
CA ASP A 324 13.41 -19.53 -12.02
C ASP A 324 12.12 -18.78 -11.67
N LYS A 325 12.18 -17.90 -10.68
CA LYS A 325 11.01 -17.14 -10.20
C LYS A 325 11.28 -15.66 -10.14
N SER A 326 10.23 -14.88 -10.29
CA SER A 326 10.20 -13.43 -10.05
C SER A 326 9.24 -13.12 -8.91
N VAL A 327 9.69 -12.27 -8.00
CA VAL A 327 8.83 -11.62 -7.01
C VAL A 327 8.76 -10.15 -7.39
N THR A 328 7.56 -9.59 -7.52
CA THR A 328 7.39 -8.15 -7.68
C THR A 328 6.60 -7.58 -6.51
N ALA A 329 6.98 -6.41 -6.03
CA ALA A 329 6.19 -5.62 -5.10
C ALA A 329 6.12 -4.17 -5.58
N ASP A 330 4.91 -3.66 -5.80
CA ASP A 330 4.64 -2.27 -6.17
C ASP A 330 3.90 -1.53 -5.06
N SER A 331 4.41 -0.35 -4.70
CA SER A 331 3.77 0.62 -3.81
C SER A 331 3.40 0.05 -2.44
N LEU A 332 4.16 -0.94 -1.93
CA LEU A 332 3.97 -1.53 -0.61
C LEU A 332 4.48 -0.60 0.49
N LYS A 333 3.71 -0.47 1.57
CA LYS A 333 4.13 0.28 2.76
C LYS A 333 4.25 -0.61 3.97
N VAL A 334 5.44 -0.65 4.57
CA VAL A 334 5.70 -1.30 5.86
C VAL A 334 6.14 -0.23 6.85
N GLY A 335 5.51 -0.18 8.01
CA GLY A 335 5.76 0.86 9.00
C GLY A 335 5.36 0.46 10.42
N THR A 336 5.31 1.47 11.27
CA THR A 336 4.90 1.36 12.68
C THR A 336 3.75 2.32 12.96
N ALA A 337 2.77 1.86 13.73
CA ALA A 337 1.63 2.67 14.19
C ALA A 337 1.86 3.31 15.57
N ASP A 338 2.87 2.85 16.33
CA ASP A 338 3.11 3.24 17.73
C ASP A 338 4.49 3.88 17.97
N ASN A 339 5.26 4.13 16.90
CA ASN A 339 6.62 4.72 16.90
C ASN A 339 7.69 3.91 17.64
N THR A 340 7.36 2.77 18.25
CA THR A 340 8.27 1.99 19.11
C THR A 340 8.47 0.58 18.58
N SER A 341 7.41 -0.05 18.11
CA SER A 341 7.46 -1.34 17.45
C SER A 341 8.10 -1.22 16.06
N MET A 342 8.90 -2.21 15.69
CA MET A 342 9.51 -2.31 14.36
C MET A 342 9.65 -3.77 13.97
N PHE A 343 9.27 -4.11 12.73
CA PHE A 343 9.64 -5.40 12.15
C PHE A 343 11.16 -5.55 12.09
N GLY A 344 11.67 -6.74 12.34
CA GLY A 344 13.05 -7.11 12.11
C GLY A 344 13.45 -6.89 10.64
N TYR A 345 12.51 -7.18 9.74
CA TYR A 345 12.67 -7.06 8.30
C TYR A 345 11.37 -6.51 7.68
N ALA A 346 11.46 -5.45 6.88
CA ALA A 346 10.31 -5.07 6.06
C ALA A 346 10.02 -6.14 5.00
N VAL A 347 11.08 -6.62 4.35
CA VAL A 347 11.05 -7.79 3.47
C VAL A 347 12.24 -8.67 3.77
N TYR A 348 11.98 -9.95 4.04
CA TYR A 348 12.99 -10.99 4.12
C TYR A 348 12.78 -11.96 2.95
N GLY A 349 13.85 -12.24 2.21
CA GLY A 349 13.85 -13.20 1.11
C GLY A 349 14.99 -14.19 1.24
N SER A 350 14.69 -15.48 1.14
CA SER A 350 15.70 -16.55 1.10
C SER A 350 15.52 -17.36 -0.18
N GLY A 351 16.57 -17.42 -1.00
CA GLY A 351 16.56 -18.14 -2.27
C GLY A 351 15.66 -17.56 -3.35
N ILE A 352 15.29 -16.28 -3.27
CA ILE A 352 14.49 -15.63 -4.32
C ILE A 352 15.37 -15.02 -5.43
N ASN A 353 14.93 -15.14 -6.68
CA ASN A 353 15.63 -14.60 -7.86
C ASN A 353 14.79 -13.48 -8.48
N LEU A 354 15.44 -12.55 -9.19
CA LEU A 354 14.83 -11.40 -9.86
C LEU A 354 13.77 -10.63 -9.03
N PRO A 355 14.00 -10.35 -7.73
CA PRO A 355 13.01 -9.61 -6.96
C PRO A 355 12.99 -8.13 -7.40
N THR A 356 11.81 -7.59 -7.65
CA THR A 356 11.61 -6.20 -8.08
C THR A 356 10.76 -5.45 -7.08
N PHE A 357 11.25 -4.31 -6.58
CA PHE A 357 10.53 -3.41 -5.68
C PHE A 357 10.37 -2.04 -6.34
N TYR A 358 9.12 -1.64 -6.60
CA TYR A 358 8.78 -0.38 -7.27
C TYR A 358 8.02 0.54 -6.31
N ARG A 359 8.54 1.74 -6.03
CA ARG A 359 7.90 2.79 -5.20
C ARG A 359 7.44 2.34 -3.81
N CYS A 360 8.12 1.36 -3.23
CA CYS A 360 7.79 0.88 -1.88
C CYS A 360 8.32 1.85 -0.80
N LEU A 361 7.58 1.98 0.30
CA LEU A 361 8.02 2.65 1.52
C LEU A 361 8.24 1.59 2.59
N LEU A 362 9.49 1.30 2.95
CA LEU A 362 9.83 0.17 3.81
C LEU A 362 10.55 0.66 5.07
N GLN A 363 9.92 0.44 6.23
CA GLN A 363 10.51 0.75 7.54
C GLN A 363 10.67 -0.50 8.38
N GLY A 364 11.75 -0.57 9.15
CA GLY A 364 12.05 -1.70 10.02
C GLY A 364 13.43 -1.59 10.65
N ILE A 365 13.83 -2.60 11.42
CA ILE A 365 15.22 -2.73 11.85
C ILE A 365 16.10 -2.91 10.61
N ARG A 366 15.63 -3.71 9.64
CA ARG A 366 16.17 -3.84 8.29
C ARG A 366 15.05 -3.68 7.26
N GLY A 367 15.40 -3.19 6.08
CA GLY A 367 14.46 -2.96 4.99
C GLY A 367 14.30 -4.23 4.19
N ILE A 368 14.97 -4.30 3.03
CA ILE A 368 15.03 -5.48 2.17
C ILE A 368 16.25 -6.30 2.57
N TYR A 369 16.03 -7.51 3.05
CA TYR A 369 17.09 -8.47 3.35
C TYR A 369 16.91 -9.69 2.47
N LEU A 370 17.89 -9.95 1.60
CA LEU A 370 17.92 -11.09 0.70
C LEU A 370 19.12 -11.97 1.00
N GLU A 371 18.93 -13.28 1.02
CA GLU A 371 20.00 -14.24 1.17
C GLU A 371 19.86 -15.47 0.28
N SER A 372 20.97 -16.17 0.05
CA SER A 372 20.95 -17.52 -0.52
C SER A 372 20.22 -18.48 0.45
N PRO A 373 19.51 -19.51 -0.05
CA PRO A 373 18.80 -20.43 0.82
C PRO A 373 19.77 -21.26 1.65
N LEU A 374 19.45 -21.44 2.93
CA LEU A 374 20.24 -22.22 3.89
C LEU A 374 20.28 -23.72 3.54
N THR A 375 19.31 -24.21 2.75
CA THR A 375 19.11 -25.62 2.44
C THR A 375 18.80 -25.80 0.95
N GLY A 376 19.79 -26.13 0.13
CA GLY A 376 19.54 -26.61 -1.24
C GLY A 376 20.54 -26.15 -2.29
N SER A 377 21.45 -27.06 -2.67
CA SER A 377 22.41 -26.96 -3.80
C SER A 377 23.36 -25.76 -3.78
N SER A 378 24.59 -25.96 -4.24
CA SER A 378 25.64 -24.93 -4.27
C SER A 378 25.38 -23.73 -5.21
N ARG A 379 24.18 -23.59 -5.78
CA ARG A 379 23.87 -22.65 -6.88
C ARG A 379 22.76 -21.64 -6.60
N ALA A 380 22.04 -21.73 -5.48
CA ALA A 380 20.96 -20.77 -5.20
C ALA A 380 21.52 -19.48 -4.58
N HIS A 381 21.34 -18.35 -5.27
CA HIS A 381 21.84 -17.02 -4.86
C HIS A 381 20.82 -15.95 -5.22
N ALA A 382 20.86 -14.81 -4.52
CA ALA A 382 20.00 -13.68 -4.82
C ALA A 382 20.57 -12.92 -6.03
N MET A 383 20.01 -13.12 -7.23
CA MET A 383 20.33 -12.30 -8.41
C MET A 383 19.15 -11.43 -8.82
N GLY A 384 19.46 -10.44 -9.66
CA GLY A 384 18.49 -9.69 -10.44
C GLY A 384 17.64 -8.74 -9.60
N LEU A 385 18.05 -8.41 -8.37
CA LEU A 385 17.34 -7.46 -7.53
C LEU A 385 17.22 -6.11 -8.24
N GLN A 386 16.00 -5.62 -8.38
CA GLN A 386 15.71 -4.29 -8.90
C GLN A 386 14.96 -3.47 -7.85
N ILE A 387 15.44 -2.28 -7.52
CA ILE A 387 14.76 -1.34 -6.63
C ILE A 387 14.66 0.01 -7.33
N PHE A 388 13.45 0.54 -7.43
CA PHE A 388 13.17 1.77 -8.17
C PHE A 388 12.24 2.68 -7.38
N GLY A 389 12.65 3.93 -7.16
CA GLY A 389 11.80 4.96 -6.56
C GLY A 389 11.35 4.67 -5.12
N GLY A 390 12.05 3.78 -4.41
CA GLY A 390 11.67 3.36 -3.06
C GLY A 390 12.17 4.30 -1.98
N GLU A 391 11.46 4.36 -0.86
CA GLU A 391 11.88 5.07 0.36
C GLU A 391 12.10 4.05 1.48
N ILE A 392 13.34 3.89 1.95
CA ILE A 392 13.69 2.83 2.90
C ILE A 392 14.34 3.45 4.13
N TYR A 393 13.66 3.32 5.27
CA TYR A 393 14.03 3.94 6.56
C TYR A 393 14.32 2.86 7.60
N THR A 394 15.58 2.70 8.01
CA THR A 394 15.96 1.56 8.86
C THR A 394 16.92 1.89 9.99
N LYS A 395 17.02 1.01 11.00
CA LYS A 395 18.02 1.14 12.05
C LYS A 395 19.38 0.53 11.70
N LYS A 396 19.42 -0.54 10.90
CA LYS A 396 20.64 -1.23 10.50
C LYS A 396 20.89 -1.14 9.00
N GLU A 397 20.27 -2.01 8.22
CA GLU A 397 20.49 -2.09 6.77
C GLU A 397 19.22 -1.75 5.98
N CYS A 398 19.29 -0.80 5.04
CA CYS A 398 18.15 -0.54 4.14
C CYS A 398 17.99 -1.70 3.16
N VAL A 399 19.10 -2.10 2.53
CA VAL A 399 19.19 -3.23 1.61
C VAL A 399 20.38 -4.07 2.01
N LYS A 400 20.16 -5.36 2.29
CA LYS A 400 21.23 -6.33 2.51
C LYS A 400 21.06 -7.51 1.58
N ILE A 401 22.15 -7.86 0.90
CA ILE A 401 22.28 -9.04 0.06
C ILE A 401 23.37 -9.89 0.70
N ALA A 402 22.97 -10.95 1.40
CA ALA A 402 23.86 -11.87 2.11
C ALA A 402 23.97 -13.17 1.32
N ASN A 403 25.02 -13.29 0.52
CA ASN A 403 25.20 -14.44 -0.34
C ASN A 403 26.23 -15.41 0.28
N GLN A 404 25.83 -16.66 0.45
CA GLN A 404 26.61 -17.71 1.12
C GLN A 404 26.89 -18.91 0.19
N GLY A 405 26.71 -18.76 -1.12
CA GLY A 405 26.86 -19.82 -2.13
C GLY A 405 28.10 -19.71 -3.03
N ALA A 406 28.20 -20.59 -4.05
CA ALA A 406 29.34 -20.62 -4.97
C ALA A 406 29.24 -19.62 -6.15
N LEU A 407 28.13 -18.88 -6.25
CA LEU A 407 27.84 -17.91 -7.32
C LEU A 407 27.56 -16.54 -6.68
N GLY A 408 28.21 -15.48 -7.13
CA GLY A 408 27.98 -14.10 -6.63
C GLY A 408 26.66 -13.49 -7.09
N ALA A 409 26.14 -12.51 -6.35
CA ALA A 409 24.89 -11.80 -6.70
C ALA A 409 24.99 -10.95 -8.00
N GLU A 410 24.24 -11.30 -9.04
CA GLU A 410 24.25 -10.62 -10.36
C GLU A 410 23.12 -9.63 -10.56
N GLY A 411 23.32 -8.63 -11.43
CA GLY A 411 22.24 -7.85 -12.02
C GLY A 411 21.50 -6.98 -11.02
N ILE A 412 22.19 -6.57 -9.95
CA ILE A 412 21.59 -5.72 -8.92
C ILE A 412 21.47 -4.29 -9.47
N GLY A 413 20.29 -3.73 -9.31
CA GLY A 413 19.92 -2.43 -9.80
C GLY A 413 19.16 -1.62 -8.77
N VAL A 414 19.63 -0.40 -8.47
CA VAL A 414 19.02 0.50 -7.48
C VAL A 414 18.99 1.93 -8.03
N TRP A 415 17.79 2.45 -8.28
CA TRP A 415 17.62 3.76 -8.90
C TRP A 415 16.54 4.64 -8.27
N GLY A 416 16.82 5.94 -8.15
CA GLY A 416 15.81 6.91 -7.74
C GLY A 416 15.31 6.73 -6.32
N CYS A 417 16.04 6.02 -5.46
CA CYS A 417 15.61 5.66 -4.12
C CYS A 417 16.09 6.66 -3.06
N GLN A 418 15.38 6.71 -1.94
CA GLN A 418 15.79 7.41 -0.73
C GLN A 418 16.13 6.38 0.37
N PHE A 419 17.36 6.41 0.85
CA PHE A 419 17.85 5.54 1.92
C PHE A 419 18.18 6.37 3.15
N ILE A 420 17.49 6.12 4.26
CA ILE A 420 17.81 6.76 5.55
C ILE A 420 18.05 5.69 6.59
N THR A 421 19.25 5.65 7.17
CA THR A 421 19.54 4.67 8.20
C THR A 421 20.60 5.08 9.20
N ASP A 422 20.50 4.57 10.43
CA ASP A 422 21.53 4.68 11.46
C ASP A 422 22.67 3.65 11.28
N GLY A 423 22.67 2.88 10.18
CA GLY A 423 23.73 1.92 9.82
C GLY A 423 24.19 2.03 8.36
N THR A 424 24.11 0.91 7.64
CA THR A 424 24.58 0.75 6.25
C THR A 424 23.40 0.79 5.29
N ALA A 425 23.32 1.73 4.35
CA ALA A 425 22.22 1.76 3.40
C ALA A 425 22.20 0.51 2.51
N ILE A 426 23.27 0.24 1.76
CA ILE A 426 23.35 -0.95 0.90
C ILE A 426 24.53 -1.82 1.32
N ARG A 427 24.26 -3.06 1.73
CA ARG A 427 25.28 -4.05 2.07
C ARG A 427 25.20 -5.24 1.11
N ILE A 428 26.28 -5.48 0.39
CA ILE A 428 26.48 -6.67 -0.45
C ILE A 428 27.60 -7.47 0.19
N ASP A 429 27.22 -8.58 0.80
CA ASP A 429 28.10 -9.43 1.60
C ASP A 429 28.18 -10.81 0.95
N ASN A 430 29.18 -11.00 0.09
CA ASN A 430 29.49 -12.28 -0.51
C ASN A 430 30.47 -13.05 0.41
N VAL A 431 30.05 -14.22 0.87
CA VAL A 431 30.82 -15.10 1.76
C VAL A 431 31.09 -16.42 1.04
N GLY A 432 32.34 -16.88 1.07
CA GLY A 432 32.73 -18.18 0.50
C GLY A 432 33.12 -18.16 -0.99
N LEU A 433 33.14 -16.99 -1.64
CA LEU A 433 33.66 -16.86 -3.00
C LEU A 433 35.19 -17.00 -3.03
N SER A 434 35.68 -17.74 -4.02
CA SER A 434 37.10 -17.91 -4.36
C SER A 434 37.41 -17.34 -5.75
N SER A 435 38.69 -17.25 -6.12
CA SER A 435 39.12 -16.78 -7.45
C SER A 435 38.60 -17.63 -8.63
N ALA A 436 38.09 -18.83 -8.37
CA ALA A 436 37.43 -19.69 -9.36
C ALA A 436 35.89 -19.54 -9.38
N SER A 437 35.32 -18.76 -8.46
CA SER A 437 33.87 -18.56 -8.37
C SER A 437 33.40 -17.60 -9.46
N TYR A 438 32.15 -17.76 -9.90
CA TYR A 438 31.55 -16.82 -10.84
C TYR A 438 31.39 -15.46 -10.18
N LEU A 439 32.13 -14.47 -10.67
CA LEU A 439 31.99 -13.08 -10.26
C LEU A 439 30.98 -12.39 -11.19
N PRO A 440 29.84 -11.96 -10.65
CA PRO A 440 28.75 -11.44 -11.45
C PRO A 440 29.13 -10.09 -12.08
N PRO A 441 28.78 -9.85 -13.35
CA PRO A 441 29.36 -8.80 -14.18
C PRO A 441 29.00 -7.37 -13.78
N LEU A 442 27.95 -7.12 -12.99
CA LEU A 442 27.45 -5.76 -12.79
C LEU A 442 26.48 -5.53 -11.62
N VAL A 443 26.78 -4.51 -10.81
CA VAL A 443 25.89 -3.85 -9.84
C VAL A 443 25.78 -2.37 -10.21
N ARG A 444 24.56 -1.83 -10.31
CA ARG A 444 24.31 -0.41 -10.62
C ARG A 444 23.50 0.27 -9.52
N ILE A 445 24.03 1.37 -9.00
CA ILE A 445 23.42 2.19 -7.98
C ILE A 445 23.50 3.63 -8.46
N SER A 446 22.36 4.19 -8.91
CA SER A 446 22.37 5.53 -9.49
C SER A 446 21.16 6.39 -9.17
N ASN A 447 21.34 7.71 -9.14
CA ASN A 447 20.25 8.68 -8.87
C ASN A 447 19.57 8.47 -7.51
N ASN A 448 20.29 7.99 -6.50
CA ASN A 448 19.73 7.76 -5.17
C ASN A 448 20.14 8.87 -4.19
N HIS A 449 19.35 9.05 -3.14
CA HIS A 449 19.68 9.89 -1.99
C HIS A 449 19.98 9.02 -0.77
N PHE A 450 21.14 9.20 -0.15
CA PHE A 450 21.59 8.46 1.02
C PHE A 450 21.73 9.40 2.22
N ASN A 451 21.16 9.02 3.35
CA ASN A 451 21.34 9.71 4.63
C ASN A 451 21.65 8.68 5.72
N CYS A 452 22.94 8.35 5.86
CA CYS A 452 23.38 7.17 6.61
C CYS A 452 24.82 7.26 7.11
N TYR A 453 25.21 6.39 8.03
CA TYR A 453 26.61 6.26 8.45
C TYR A 453 27.48 5.60 7.38
N GLN A 454 26.93 4.67 6.60
CA GLN A 454 27.65 4.02 5.49
C GLN A 454 26.69 3.87 4.31
N ALA A 455 27.01 4.46 3.16
CA ALA A 455 26.18 4.38 1.96
C ALA A 455 26.26 2.98 1.33
N ILE A 456 27.47 2.44 1.21
CA ILE A 456 27.68 1.11 0.64
C ILE A 456 28.76 0.35 1.39
N TYR A 457 28.48 -0.92 1.64
CA TYR A 457 29.47 -1.94 1.92
C TYR A 457 29.36 -2.99 0.83
N ALA A 458 30.42 -3.25 0.09
CA ALA A 458 30.41 -4.21 -1.00
C ALA A 458 31.66 -5.07 -0.99
N LYS A 459 31.44 -6.39 -1.03
CA LYS A 459 32.50 -7.39 -1.04
C LYS A 459 32.40 -8.31 -2.27
N ASP A 460 33.52 -8.52 -2.94
CA ASP A 460 33.76 -9.52 -3.98
C ASP A 460 32.75 -9.42 -5.15
N ILE A 461 32.83 -8.33 -5.92
CA ILE A 461 31.93 -8.01 -7.04
C ILE A 461 32.76 -7.77 -8.30
N SER A 462 32.31 -8.21 -9.49
CA SER A 462 33.06 -7.93 -10.72
C SER A 462 33.04 -6.44 -11.06
N ARG A 463 31.85 -5.85 -11.23
CA ARG A 463 31.73 -4.41 -11.52
C ARG A 463 30.69 -3.74 -10.64
N LEU A 464 31.04 -2.58 -10.09
CA LEU A 464 30.16 -1.71 -9.32
C LEU A 464 30.10 -0.34 -9.97
N HIS A 465 28.90 0.10 -10.33
CA HIS A 465 28.64 1.44 -10.85
C HIS A 465 27.91 2.21 -9.77
N PHE A 466 28.53 3.27 -9.28
CA PHE A 466 27.97 4.18 -8.29
C PHE A 466 27.98 5.57 -8.87
N SER A 467 26.84 6.03 -9.40
CA SER A 467 26.80 7.26 -10.20
C SER A 467 25.60 8.15 -9.95
N ALA A 468 25.76 9.46 -10.06
CA ALA A 468 24.65 10.42 -9.89
C ALA A 468 23.93 10.33 -8.52
N ASN A 469 24.59 9.82 -7.47
CA ASN A 469 23.99 9.70 -6.15
C ASN A 469 24.28 10.93 -5.28
N ASP A 470 23.35 11.29 -4.41
CA ASP A 470 23.52 12.28 -3.35
C ASP A 470 23.77 11.58 -2.01
N VAL A 471 24.97 11.66 -1.48
CA VAL A 471 25.39 10.98 -0.25
C VAL A 471 25.56 11.99 0.88
N GLN A 472 24.56 12.07 1.75
CA GLN A 472 24.61 12.80 3.02
C GLN A 472 25.12 11.87 4.13
N GLY A 473 26.44 11.74 4.21
CA GLY A 473 27.10 10.85 5.14
C GLY A 473 27.08 11.39 6.57
N ARG A 474 26.59 10.58 7.51
CA ARG A 474 26.69 10.82 8.95
C ARG A 474 28.02 10.27 9.47
N TYR A 475 28.55 10.89 10.52
CA TYR A 475 29.71 10.36 11.23
C TYR A 475 29.64 10.68 12.73
N SER A 476 30.19 9.80 13.55
CA SER A 476 30.19 9.92 15.01
C SER A 476 31.41 9.23 15.61
N SER A 477 31.90 9.71 16.75
CA SER A 477 32.91 8.99 17.55
C SER A 477 32.39 7.65 18.08
N ASP A 478 31.07 7.55 18.30
CA ASP A 478 30.44 6.40 18.97
C ASP A 478 30.05 5.30 17.98
N ASN A 479 29.96 5.65 16.69
CA ASN A 479 29.69 4.73 15.59
C ASN A 479 30.70 4.95 14.45
N PRO A 480 31.98 4.60 14.68
CA PRO A 480 33.01 4.78 13.67
C PRO A 480 32.83 3.79 12.52
N VAL A 481 32.84 4.31 11.30
CA VAL A 481 32.96 3.51 10.06
C VAL A 481 34.30 3.85 9.41
N ASN A 482 34.81 2.97 8.55
CA ASN A 482 36.08 3.22 7.86
C ASN A 482 35.89 4.13 6.63
N GLY A 483 34.75 3.97 5.96
CA GLY A 483 34.33 4.81 4.86
C GLY A 483 32.82 4.87 4.66
N TRP A 484 32.33 5.90 3.96
CA TRP A 484 30.95 5.91 3.48
C TRP A 484 30.71 4.88 2.37
N ILE A 485 31.75 4.64 1.57
CA ILE A 485 31.82 3.55 0.60
C ILE A 485 32.94 2.62 1.05
N GLU A 486 32.60 1.42 1.53
CA GLU A 486 33.58 0.39 1.90
C GLU A 486 33.56 -0.73 0.86
N LEU A 487 34.70 -0.94 0.20
CA LEU A 487 34.83 -1.86 -0.91
C LEU A 487 35.95 -2.88 -0.65
N GLY A 488 35.71 -4.15 -0.96
CA GLY A 488 36.75 -5.18 -0.98
C GLY A 488 36.52 -6.13 -2.14
N GLY A 489 37.51 -6.37 -2.99
CA GLY A 489 37.39 -7.38 -4.05
C GLY A 489 36.54 -6.95 -5.24
N ILE A 490 36.52 -5.64 -5.52
CA ILE A 490 35.78 -5.07 -6.64
C ILE A 490 36.72 -4.98 -7.85
N GLN A 491 36.43 -5.70 -8.95
CA GLN A 491 37.35 -5.74 -10.11
C GLN A 491 37.29 -4.47 -10.96
N VAL A 492 36.11 -3.86 -11.07
CA VAL A 492 35.89 -2.56 -11.72
C VAL A 492 34.95 -1.73 -10.86
N PHE A 493 35.37 -0.54 -10.46
CA PHE A 493 34.50 0.42 -9.79
C PHE A 493 34.38 1.68 -10.66
N GLU A 494 33.18 1.91 -11.18
CA GLU A 494 32.80 3.13 -11.90
C GLU A 494 32.15 4.10 -10.93
N HIS A 495 32.79 5.25 -10.72
CA HIS A 495 32.35 6.28 -9.79
C HIS A 495 32.32 7.63 -10.53
N ASN A 496 31.11 8.20 -10.70
CA ASN A 496 30.90 9.41 -11.52
C ASN A 496 29.57 10.11 -11.22
N GLY A 497 29.52 11.44 -11.21
CA GLY A 497 28.33 12.26 -11.02
C GLY A 497 27.83 12.35 -9.57
N ASN A 498 28.59 11.91 -8.56
CA ASN A 498 28.09 11.81 -7.19
C ASN A 498 28.32 13.11 -6.38
N ASN A 499 27.37 13.44 -5.51
CA ASN A 499 27.50 14.52 -4.53
C ASN A 499 27.73 13.91 -3.15
N TYR A 500 28.62 14.52 -2.36
CA TYR A 500 28.81 14.12 -0.97
C TYR A 500 28.74 15.32 -0.03
N SER A 501 28.11 15.10 1.11
CA SER A 501 28.08 16.03 2.24
C SER A 501 28.25 15.26 3.55
N ALA A 502 28.84 15.90 4.55
CA ALA A 502 29.14 15.30 5.85
C ALA A 502 28.28 15.96 6.94
N ALA A 503 27.71 15.16 7.85
CA ALA A 503 27.03 15.64 9.03
C ALA A 503 27.56 14.94 10.30
N ALA A 504 28.14 15.72 11.21
CA ALA A 504 28.56 15.23 12.52
C ALA A 504 27.34 14.90 13.39
N ILE A 505 27.35 13.72 14.02
CA ILE A 505 26.32 13.25 14.94
C ILE A 505 26.95 12.98 16.31
N GLY A 506 26.29 13.46 17.37
CA GLY A 506 26.74 13.26 18.75
C GLY A 506 27.69 14.35 19.26
N SER A 507 27.75 14.51 20.58
CA SER A 507 28.62 15.47 21.26
C SER A 507 30.07 15.00 21.26
N GLY A 508 31.01 15.86 20.87
CA GLY A 508 32.45 15.53 20.86
C GLY A 508 32.94 14.94 19.53
N THR A 509 32.06 14.72 18.56
CA THR A 509 32.43 14.38 17.19
C THR A 509 33.11 15.58 16.52
N THR A 510 34.35 15.39 16.09
CA THR A 510 35.18 16.39 15.40
C THR A 510 35.41 16.01 13.94
N GLY A 511 35.97 16.91 13.14
CA GLY A 511 36.38 16.60 11.76
C GLY A 511 37.34 15.41 11.64
N ASN A 512 38.11 15.10 12.69
CA ASN A 512 39.00 13.92 12.72
C ASN A 512 38.25 12.59 12.80
N ASN A 513 36.96 12.62 13.15
CA ASN A 513 36.09 11.44 13.19
C ASN A 513 35.37 11.19 11.84
N CYS A 514 35.51 12.10 10.87
CA CYS A 514 34.90 11.92 9.56
C CYS A 514 35.59 10.77 8.82
N PRO A 515 34.85 9.73 8.41
CA PRO A 515 35.43 8.58 7.71
C PRO A 515 35.78 8.97 6.28
N SER A 516 36.67 8.19 5.65
CA SER A 516 36.98 8.35 4.23
C SER A 516 35.73 8.26 3.33
N VAL A 517 35.72 8.91 2.17
CA VAL A 517 34.60 8.72 1.22
C VAL A 517 34.62 7.29 0.70
N ILE A 518 35.79 6.82 0.26
CA ILE A 518 36.02 5.44 -0.17
C ILE A 518 37.11 4.82 0.70
N HIS A 519 36.75 3.76 1.40
CA HIS A 519 37.65 2.88 2.11
C HIS A 519 37.73 1.53 1.41
N GLN A 520 38.93 0.96 1.37
CA GLN A 520 39.13 -0.37 0.85
C GLN A 520 39.59 -1.31 1.96
N PHE A 521 38.99 -2.51 2.02
CA PHE A 521 39.41 -3.59 2.90
C PHE A 521 39.89 -4.81 2.12
N ALA A 522 40.59 -5.71 2.82
CA ALA A 522 41.18 -6.91 2.23
C ALA A 522 40.12 -7.82 1.60
N SER A 523 40.36 -8.26 0.36
CA SER A 523 39.50 -9.19 -0.38
C SER A 523 40.04 -10.62 -0.32
N THR A 524 39.17 -11.59 -0.61
CA THR A 524 39.54 -12.98 -0.92
C THR A 524 39.89 -13.19 -2.40
N LEU A 525 39.71 -12.17 -3.25
CA LEU A 525 39.99 -12.17 -4.70
C LEU A 525 41.26 -11.36 -5.02
N THR A 526 41.97 -11.76 -6.07
CA THR A 526 43.14 -11.04 -6.62
C THR A 526 42.75 -10.23 -7.86
N ASN A 527 43.43 -9.11 -8.11
CA ASN A 527 43.34 -8.15 -9.22
C ASN A 527 42.21 -7.12 -9.15
N ALA A 528 41.96 -6.49 -7.99
CA ALA A 528 41.04 -5.35 -7.93
C ALA A 528 41.71 -4.10 -8.52
N PHE A 529 41.04 -3.40 -9.43
CA PHE A 529 41.45 -2.08 -9.90
C PHE A 529 40.24 -1.12 -10.04
N PHE A 530 40.45 0.15 -9.70
CA PHE A 530 39.47 1.22 -9.79
C PHE A 530 39.69 2.00 -11.08
N THR A 531 38.62 2.41 -11.77
CA THR A 531 38.72 3.31 -12.91
C THR A 531 37.83 4.53 -12.72
N SER A 532 38.43 5.73 -12.71
CA SER A 532 37.67 6.99 -12.73
C SER A 532 38.23 7.91 -13.80
N ASN A 533 37.31 8.41 -14.65
CA ASN A 533 37.56 9.33 -15.75
C ASN A 533 38.80 8.95 -16.61
N GLY A 534 38.93 7.67 -16.96
CA GLY A 534 40.00 7.14 -17.81
C GLY A 534 41.31 6.73 -17.10
N ASN A 535 41.45 6.98 -15.79
CA ASN A 535 42.60 6.52 -15.00
C ASN A 535 42.32 5.15 -14.39
N THR A 536 43.31 4.26 -14.37
CA THR A 536 43.24 2.94 -13.70
C THR A 536 44.13 2.93 -12.47
N TYR A 537 43.57 2.57 -11.32
CA TYR A 537 44.23 2.49 -10.02
C TYR A 537 44.20 1.06 -9.53
N GLN A 538 45.35 0.43 -9.31
CA GLN A 538 45.41 -0.93 -8.79
C GLN A 538 45.09 -0.92 -7.28
N LEU A 539 43.93 -1.47 -6.91
CA LEU A 539 43.41 -1.50 -5.54
C LEU A 539 44.16 -2.54 -4.69
N ASP A 540 44.72 -3.59 -5.28
CA ASP A 540 45.46 -4.64 -4.55
C ASP A 540 46.74 -4.17 -3.84
N ALA A 541 47.30 -3.01 -4.22
CA ALA A 541 48.50 -2.45 -3.61
C ALA A 541 48.19 -1.41 -2.50
N MET A 542 46.91 -1.09 -2.27
CA MET A 542 46.49 -0.07 -1.31
C MET A 542 46.22 -0.69 0.06
N THR A 543 47.11 -0.47 1.03
CA THR A 543 46.94 -0.90 2.44
C THR A 543 46.41 0.23 3.35
N ARG A 544 46.11 1.40 2.78
CA ARG A 544 45.63 2.62 3.48
C ARG A 544 44.56 3.30 2.60
N PRO A 545 43.63 4.09 3.17
CA PRO A 545 42.54 4.72 2.41
C PRO A 545 43.06 5.55 1.22
N ALA A 546 42.45 5.40 0.05
CA ALA A 546 42.78 6.21 -1.15
C ALA A 546 42.46 7.71 -0.94
N PHE A 547 41.48 7.99 -0.08
CA PHE A 547 41.11 9.31 0.40
C PHE A 547 41.07 9.25 1.94
N SER A 548 41.82 10.08 2.66
CA SER A 548 41.91 10.04 4.14
C SER A 548 41.71 11.43 4.71
N PHE A 549 40.93 11.55 5.79
CA PHE A 549 40.67 12.80 6.47
C PHE A 549 41.47 12.88 7.77
N SER A 550 42.53 13.69 7.78
CA SER A 550 43.17 14.11 9.02
C SER A 550 43.49 15.61 8.95
N GLY A 551 42.72 16.44 9.67
CA GLY A 551 42.93 17.89 9.79
C GLY A 551 42.06 18.74 8.85
N THR A 552 41.07 19.44 9.43
CA THR A 552 39.99 20.16 8.72
C THR A 552 40.07 21.68 8.84
N THR A 553 41.25 22.25 8.73
CA THR A 553 41.40 23.71 8.73
C THR A 553 41.60 24.16 7.29
N ASN A 554 40.51 24.58 6.63
CA ASN A 554 40.46 25.36 5.36
C ASN A 554 40.09 24.64 4.04
N ILE A 555 38.91 24.01 3.90
CA ILE A 555 38.34 23.70 2.57
C ILE A 555 36.85 24.10 2.49
N ALA A 556 36.41 24.64 1.34
CA ALA A 556 35.02 25.07 1.11
C ALA A 556 34.31 24.35 -0.07
N GLU A 557 34.99 23.97 -1.16
CA GLU A 557 34.44 23.14 -2.25
C GLU A 557 35.59 22.63 -3.13
N ILE A 558 35.56 21.39 -3.61
CA ILE A 558 36.30 21.03 -4.83
C ILE A 558 35.45 20.12 -5.72
N GLN A 559 35.54 20.34 -7.03
CA GLN A 559 34.86 19.54 -8.04
C GLN A 559 35.90 18.69 -8.75
N VAL A 560 35.67 17.38 -8.81
CA VAL A 560 36.49 16.48 -9.63
C VAL A 560 35.54 15.79 -10.59
N SER A 561 35.57 16.24 -11.85
CA SER A 561 34.72 15.78 -12.97
C SER A 561 33.21 15.73 -12.68
N ASN A 562 32.52 16.86 -12.87
CA ASN A 562 31.07 17.06 -12.65
C ASN A 562 30.53 16.72 -11.23
N ASP A 563 31.34 16.18 -10.33
CA ASP A 563 31.00 15.88 -8.93
C ASP A 563 31.16 17.11 -8.04
N ARG A 564 30.24 17.32 -7.09
CA ARG A 564 30.24 18.46 -6.17
C ARG A 564 30.44 17.99 -4.73
N LEU A 565 31.55 18.41 -4.11
CA LEU A 565 31.95 18.02 -2.75
C LEU A 565 32.09 19.24 -1.84
N ASN A 566 31.24 19.33 -0.82
CA ASN A 566 31.31 20.36 0.24
C ASN A 566 31.85 19.73 1.53
N SER A 567 33.15 19.87 1.80
CA SER A 567 33.82 19.31 2.99
C SER A 567 34.88 20.27 3.54
N SER A 568 35.09 20.25 4.86
CA SER A 568 35.93 21.19 5.60
C SER A 568 37.41 20.79 5.77
N GLY A 569 37.90 19.67 5.21
CA GLY A 569 39.31 19.24 5.35
C GLY A 569 39.95 18.58 4.13
N THR A 570 41.27 18.32 4.18
CA THR A 570 42.13 17.87 3.05
C THR A 570 41.97 16.39 2.66
N TRP A 571 42.19 16.08 1.37
CA TRP A 571 41.52 14.96 0.67
C TRP A 571 42.35 13.73 0.30
N VAL A 572 43.68 13.83 0.32
CA VAL A 572 44.57 12.73 -0.07
C VAL A 572 45.62 12.59 1.02
N ASP A 573 45.77 11.38 1.57
CA ASP A 573 46.90 11.09 2.45
C ASP A 573 48.19 11.40 1.68
N SER A 574 49.11 12.13 2.30
CA SER A 574 50.37 12.56 1.68
C SER A 574 51.17 11.42 1.05
N ALA A 575 51.00 10.17 1.52
CA ALA A 575 51.63 8.98 0.97
C ALA A 575 51.10 8.59 -0.43
N TRP A 576 49.89 9.01 -0.79
CA TRP A 576 49.23 8.67 -2.06
C TRP A 576 49.26 9.80 -3.11
N LEU A 577 49.86 10.94 -2.79
CA LEU A 577 50.01 12.08 -3.73
C LEU A 577 50.78 11.73 -5.01
N ALA A 578 51.60 10.67 -5.00
CA ALA A 578 52.30 10.16 -6.19
C ALA A 578 51.43 9.25 -7.08
N TYR A 579 50.29 8.78 -6.55
CA TYR A 579 49.40 7.82 -7.19
C TYR A 579 48.03 8.43 -7.54
N VAL A 580 47.71 9.62 -7.02
CA VAL A 580 46.48 10.38 -7.29
C VAL A 580 46.82 11.58 -8.19
N ARG A 581 46.30 11.61 -9.43
CA ARG A 581 46.30 12.82 -10.27
C ARG A 581 44.98 13.55 -10.07
N LEU A 582 45.04 14.78 -9.57
CA LEU A 582 43.88 15.66 -9.48
C LEU A 582 43.58 16.27 -10.86
N SER A 583 42.30 16.46 -11.20
CA SER A 583 41.91 17.02 -12.50
C SER A 583 42.50 18.43 -12.70
N PRO A 584 43.00 18.77 -13.90
CA PRO A 584 43.40 20.14 -14.25
C PRO A 584 42.27 21.19 -14.14
N GLU A 585 41.01 20.75 -14.03
CA GLU A 585 39.82 21.61 -13.98
C GLU A 585 39.48 22.12 -12.57
N MET A 586 40.30 21.80 -11.56
CA MET A 586 40.12 22.33 -10.21
C MET A 586 40.32 23.86 -10.16
N THR A 587 39.29 24.59 -9.73
CA THR A 587 39.37 26.03 -9.48
C THR A 587 39.68 26.31 -8.01
N ILE A 588 40.83 26.94 -7.71
CA ILE A 588 41.21 27.35 -6.35
C ILE A 588 40.52 28.69 -6.02
N GLY A 589 39.70 28.74 -4.98
CA GLY A 589 39.01 29.95 -4.54
C GLY A 589 39.94 31.04 -3.97
N ASN A 590 39.44 32.27 -3.86
CA ASN A 590 40.19 33.49 -3.50
C ASN A 590 41.04 33.42 -2.21
N LEU A 591 40.68 32.56 -1.23
CA LEU A 591 41.47 32.34 -0.01
C LEU A 591 42.70 31.44 -0.24
N GLY A 592 42.64 30.50 -1.18
CA GLY A 592 43.80 29.69 -1.60
C GLY A 592 44.80 30.52 -2.43
N ALA A 593 44.31 31.53 -3.16
CA ALA A 593 45.18 32.50 -3.83
C ALA A 593 45.91 33.44 -2.83
N ALA A 594 45.37 33.62 -1.62
CA ALA A 594 45.92 34.49 -0.57
C ALA A 594 46.94 33.81 0.36
N GLY A 595 47.05 32.47 0.34
CA GLY A 595 48.05 31.71 1.10
C GLY A 595 49.49 31.82 0.57
N GLY A 596 49.68 32.48 -0.58
CA GLY A 596 50.94 32.53 -1.31
C GLY A 596 51.21 31.22 -2.06
N LEU A 597 51.75 31.30 -3.27
CA LEU A 597 52.33 30.10 -3.88
C LEU A 597 53.52 29.72 -2.99
N ASP A 598 53.55 28.52 -2.43
CA ASP A 598 54.67 28.05 -1.62
C ASP A 598 55.91 27.91 -2.53
N TYR A 599 56.71 28.98 -2.62
CA TYR A 599 57.96 29.00 -3.39
C TYR A 599 59.15 28.91 -2.45
N SER A 600 60.16 28.10 -2.82
CA SER A 600 61.45 28.17 -2.15
C SER A 600 62.25 29.35 -2.68
N THR A 601 62.63 30.27 -1.79
CA THR A 601 63.59 31.34 -2.10
C THR A 601 65.03 30.96 -1.76
N LYS A 602 65.26 29.71 -1.33
CA LYS A 602 66.59 29.24 -0.94
C LYS A 602 67.38 28.91 -2.20
N GLY A 603 68.45 29.65 -2.42
CA GLY A 603 69.44 29.39 -3.46
C GLY A 603 70.69 30.24 -3.25
N SER A 604 71.72 29.97 -4.03
CA SER A 604 72.94 30.78 -4.09
C SER A 604 73.44 30.83 -5.53
N PHE A 605 74.10 31.91 -5.91
CA PHE A 605 74.67 32.08 -7.24
C PHE A 605 76.14 32.48 -7.11
N SER A 606 77.02 31.71 -7.75
CA SER A 606 78.46 32.00 -7.78
C SER A 606 79.07 31.39 -9.02
N ALA A 607 79.99 32.12 -9.67
CA ALA A 607 80.73 31.68 -10.86
C ALA A 607 79.87 31.05 -11.97
N GLY A 608 78.66 31.59 -12.19
CA GLY A 608 77.72 31.11 -13.21
C GLY A 608 76.86 29.92 -12.82
N VAL A 609 76.97 29.42 -11.58
CA VAL A 609 76.20 28.28 -11.08
C VAL A 609 75.07 28.77 -10.16
N LEU A 610 73.82 28.55 -10.56
CA LEU A 610 72.64 28.75 -9.71
C LEU A 610 72.39 27.47 -8.91
N SER A 611 72.73 27.48 -7.63
CA SER A 611 72.50 26.35 -6.74
C SER A 611 71.19 26.50 -5.99
N LEU A 612 70.21 25.66 -6.30
CA LEU A 612 68.92 25.66 -5.62
C LEU A 612 69.05 24.96 -4.27
N GLY A 613 68.51 25.60 -3.23
CA GLY A 613 68.51 25.10 -1.86
C GLY A 613 67.33 24.16 -1.60
N THR A 614 66.85 24.15 -0.36
CA THR A 614 65.77 23.29 0.12
C THR A 614 64.58 23.23 -0.85
N ARG A 615 64.07 22.01 -1.08
CA ARG A 615 62.85 21.75 -1.86
C ARG A 615 61.68 22.62 -1.34
N PRO A 616 60.86 23.23 -2.23
CA PRO A 616 59.63 23.93 -1.83
C PRO A 616 58.70 23.02 -1.02
N SER A 617 58.09 23.56 0.04
CA SER A 617 57.17 22.82 0.93
C SER A 617 55.93 22.33 0.18
N GLN A 618 55.46 23.05 -0.83
CA GLN A 618 54.40 22.64 -1.74
C GLN A 618 54.72 23.07 -3.19
N GLY A 619 54.22 22.30 -4.16
CA GLY A 619 54.52 22.53 -5.58
C GLY A 619 55.99 22.29 -5.96
N PHE A 620 56.41 22.94 -7.06
CA PHE A 620 57.75 22.81 -7.63
C PHE A 620 58.35 24.15 -8.06
N THR A 621 57.98 25.25 -7.39
CA THR A 621 58.41 26.60 -7.79
C THR A 621 59.52 27.13 -6.88
N TYR A 622 60.63 27.55 -7.48
CA TYR A 622 61.67 28.34 -6.83
C TYR A 622 61.50 29.80 -7.23
N SER A 623 61.40 30.72 -6.26
CA SER A 623 61.34 32.16 -6.52
C SER A 623 62.69 32.77 -6.15
N ILE A 624 63.50 33.07 -7.16
CA ILE A 624 64.89 33.50 -7.02
C ILE A 624 64.95 35.03 -7.15
N PRO A 625 65.12 35.77 -6.03
CA PRO A 625 65.18 37.22 -6.06
C PRO A 625 66.48 37.75 -6.66
N VAL A 626 66.47 39.06 -7.00
CA VAL A 626 67.66 39.79 -7.51
C VAL A 626 68.84 39.80 -6.54
N SER A 627 68.61 39.51 -5.25
CA SER A 627 69.67 39.37 -4.24
C SER A 627 70.44 38.05 -4.34
N ILE A 628 69.91 37.05 -5.05
CA ILE A 628 70.60 35.78 -5.33
C ILE A 628 71.19 35.82 -6.72
N VAL A 629 70.37 36.05 -7.74
CA VAL A 629 70.82 36.21 -9.13
C VAL A 629 70.65 37.68 -9.49
N PRO A 630 71.71 38.50 -9.56
CA PRO A 630 71.60 39.90 -9.97
C PRO A 630 71.19 40.07 -11.44
N ASN A 631 70.68 41.25 -11.79
CA ASN A 631 70.44 41.62 -13.19
C ASN A 631 71.71 41.44 -14.03
N SER A 632 71.56 41.05 -15.29
CA SER A 632 72.67 40.79 -16.24
C SER A 632 73.59 39.61 -15.88
N SER A 633 73.18 38.73 -14.96
CA SER A 633 73.93 37.52 -14.61
C SER A 633 73.95 36.50 -15.76
N GLY A 634 75.03 35.72 -15.84
CA GLY A 634 75.11 34.57 -16.75
C GLY A 634 75.07 33.25 -16.00
N ILE A 635 74.01 32.47 -16.21
CA ILE A 635 73.83 31.12 -15.68
C ILE A 635 74.37 30.13 -16.71
N SER A 636 75.32 29.30 -16.32
CA SER A 636 75.89 28.21 -17.13
C SER A 636 75.56 26.82 -16.55
N GLN A 637 75.04 26.78 -15.32
CA GLN A 637 74.65 25.55 -14.64
C GLN A 637 73.58 25.83 -13.57
N ILE A 638 72.67 24.88 -13.39
CA ILE A 638 71.72 24.87 -12.26
C ILE A 638 71.94 23.57 -11.49
N THR A 639 72.16 23.66 -10.17
CA THR A 639 72.30 22.49 -9.30
C THR A 639 71.09 22.36 -8.39
N PHE A 640 70.77 21.12 -8.01
CA PHE A 640 69.54 20.75 -7.33
C PHE A 640 69.84 19.96 -6.05
N PRO A 641 69.03 20.11 -4.99
CA PRO A 641 69.13 19.22 -3.85
C PRO A 641 68.65 17.81 -4.27
N SER A 642 69.12 16.76 -3.59
CA SER A 642 68.85 15.37 -4.01
C SER A 642 67.37 15.03 -4.13
N GLN A 643 66.49 15.70 -3.36
CA GLN A 643 65.03 15.49 -3.40
C GLN A 643 64.37 15.95 -4.71
N MET A 644 65.09 16.69 -5.55
CA MET A 644 64.59 17.27 -6.80
C MET A 644 65.03 16.52 -8.06
N VAL A 645 65.94 15.55 -7.94
CA VAL A 645 66.38 14.72 -9.06
C VAL A 645 65.20 13.96 -9.68
N GLY A 646 65.10 13.96 -11.01
CA GLY A 646 64.05 13.32 -11.79
C GLY A 646 62.72 14.08 -11.80
N LYS A 647 62.69 15.36 -11.38
CA LYS A 647 61.47 16.17 -11.29
C LYS A 647 61.55 17.43 -12.15
N GLU A 648 60.39 17.89 -12.60
CA GLU A 648 60.21 19.20 -13.23
C GLU A 648 60.02 20.29 -12.16
N VAL A 649 60.65 21.44 -12.36
CA VAL A 649 60.52 22.62 -11.51
C VAL A 649 60.29 23.88 -12.32
N ASN A 650 59.58 24.83 -11.73
CA ASN A 650 59.52 26.20 -12.23
C ASN A 650 60.54 27.04 -11.44
N ILE A 651 61.36 27.84 -12.12
CA ILE A 651 62.23 28.82 -11.49
C ILE A 651 61.77 30.19 -11.97
N LEU A 652 61.19 30.96 -11.05
CA LEU A 652 60.84 32.35 -11.26
C LEU A 652 62.06 33.21 -10.92
N LEU A 653 62.56 33.95 -11.88
CA LEU A 653 63.70 34.85 -11.71
C LEU A 653 63.19 36.28 -11.66
N ALA A 654 63.47 36.97 -10.55
CA ALA A 654 63.16 38.39 -10.42
C ALA A 654 64.14 39.30 -11.20
N ALA A 655 65.25 38.74 -11.68
CA ALA A 655 66.29 39.46 -12.39
C ALA A 655 66.00 39.63 -13.88
N ALA A 656 66.35 40.81 -14.40
CA ALA A 656 66.29 41.14 -15.80
C ALA A 656 67.64 40.85 -16.50
N ASN A 657 67.59 40.66 -17.82
CA ASN A 657 68.75 40.39 -18.69
C ASN A 657 69.60 39.18 -18.26
N VAL A 658 68.98 38.12 -17.74
CA VAL A 658 69.72 36.91 -17.33
C VAL A 658 70.04 36.07 -18.57
N SER A 659 71.32 35.74 -18.79
CA SER A 659 71.76 34.86 -19.87
C SER A 659 71.87 33.42 -19.41
N PHE A 660 71.44 32.49 -20.25
CA PHE A 660 71.55 31.05 -20.05
C PHE A 660 72.46 30.47 -21.12
N THR A 661 73.54 29.84 -20.69
CA THR A 661 74.53 29.23 -21.59
C THR A 661 74.23 27.75 -21.77
N HIS A 662 73.96 27.34 -23.01
CA HIS A 662 73.86 25.93 -23.34
C HIS A 662 75.22 25.23 -23.19
N GLY A 663 75.26 24.07 -22.52
CA GLY A 663 76.48 23.27 -22.37
C GLY A 663 76.24 21.93 -21.67
N THR A 664 77.32 21.23 -21.30
CA THR A 664 77.30 19.85 -20.75
C THR A 664 76.47 19.70 -19.46
N ASN A 665 76.37 20.76 -18.65
CA ASN A 665 75.66 20.75 -17.37
C ASN A 665 74.27 21.39 -17.43
N MET A 666 73.93 22.07 -18.53
CA MET A 666 72.65 22.74 -18.68
C MET A 666 72.24 22.77 -20.15
N VAL A 667 71.26 21.93 -20.50
CA VAL A 667 70.69 21.89 -21.84
C VAL A 667 69.59 22.94 -21.91
N CYS A 668 69.86 24.07 -22.56
CA CYS A 668 68.85 25.09 -22.86
C CYS A 668 67.86 24.63 -23.96
N PRO A 669 66.68 25.26 -24.11
CA PRO A 669 65.71 24.92 -25.14
C PRO A 669 66.34 25.04 -26.54
N ASP A 670 65.93 24.15 -27.45
CA ASP A 670 66.47 24.03 -28.81
C ASP A 670 68.00 23.87 -28.89
N GLN A 671 68.62 23.45 -27.77
CA GLN A 671 70.07 23.33 -27.60
C GLN A 671 70.85 24.64 -27.85
N LYS A 672 70.24 25.79 -27.55
CA LYS A 672 70.88 27.11 -27.78
C LYS A 672 70.87 27.97 -26.53
N SER A 673 71.93 28.77 -26.38
CA SER A 673 71.98 29.83 -25.37
C SER A 673 70.93 30.90 -25.66
N PHE A 674 70.34 31.48 -24.62
CA PHE A 674 69.33 32.53 -24.75
C PHE A 674 69.44 33.55 -23.62
N VAL A 675 68.86 34.73 -23.82
CA VAL A 675 68.77 35.77 -22.79
C VAL A 675 67.30 36.06 -22.48
N MET A 676 66.99 36.12 -21.19
CA MET A 676 65.70 36.56 -20.67
C MET A 676 65.78 38.05 -20.33
N THR A 677 65.11 38.89 -21.12
CA THR A 677 65.20 40.36 -20.98
C THR A 677 64.45 40.90 -19.76
N LEU A 678 63.37 40.23 -19.34
CA LEU A 678 62.53 40.63 -18.20
C LEU A 678 62.51 39.53 -17.14
N PRO A 679 62.07 39.84 -15.90
CA PRO A 679 61.75 38.82 -14.91
C PRO A 679 60.78 37.80 -15.51
N ASN A 680 61.22 36.55 -15.58
CA ASN A 680 60.55 35.51 -16.34
C ASN A 680 60.62 34.17 -15.58
N VAL A 681 59.86 33.19 -16.06
CA VAL A 681 59.84 31.81 -15.54
C VAL A 681 60.58 30.89 -16.51
N ILE A 682 61.41 30.00 -15.98
CA ILE A 682 61.91 28.85 -16.71
C ILE A 682 61.37 27.56 -16.10
N LYS A 683 61.02 26.58 -16.93
CA LYS A 683 60.69 25.23 -16.50
C LYS A 683 61.89 24.32 -16.74
N VAL A 684 62.35 23.64 -15.71
CA VAL A 684 63.60 22.89 -15.70
C VAL A 684 63.36 21.47 -15.19
N PHE A 685 63.92 20.48 -15.88
CA PHE A 685 63.97 19.09 -15.43
C PHE A 685 65.36 18.77 -14.89
N ALA A 686 65.43 18.35 -13.63
CA ALA A 686 66.70 17.98 -12.99
C ALA A 686 67.07 16.54 -13.35
N LEU A 687 68.10 16.36 -14.19
CA LEU A 687 68.60 15.03 -14.58
C LEU A 687 69.31 14.35 -13.40
N ASN A 688 70.10 15.13 -12.67
CA ASN A 688 70.78 14.76 -11.44
C ASN A 688 71.05 16.03 -10.63
N THR A 689 71.90 15.95 -9.60
CA THR A 689 72.19 17.10 -8.73
C THR A 689 72.97 18.22 -9.42
N THR A 690 73.62 17.95 -10.56
CA THR A 690 74.50 18.90 -11.25
C THR A 690 74.11 19.19 -12.70
N GLN A 691 73.21 18.42 -13.30
CA GLN A 691 72.80 18.54 -14.69
C GLN A 691 71.29 18.70 -14.82
N CYS A 692 70.87 19.54 -15.76
CA CYS A 692 69.46 19.76 -16.05
C CYS A 692 69.16 20.08 -17.52
N ILE A 693 67.88 20.00 -17.84
CA ILE A 693 67.32 20.43 -19.12
C ILE A 693 66.31 21.54 -18.83
N ILE A 694 66.47 22.71 -19.43
CA ILE A 694 65.43 23.74 -19.46
C ILE A 694 64.46 23.32 -20.57
N MET A 695 63.25 22.96 -20.17
CA MET A 695 62.23 22.42 -21.07
C MET A 695 61.39 23.52 -21.73
N ASP A 696 61.15 24.61 -21.00
CA ASP A 696 60.27 25.68 -21.43
C ASP A 696 60.65 27.01 -20.76
N VAL A 697 60.28 28.12 -21.38
CA VAL A 697 60.61 29.49 -20.94
C VAL A 697 59.38 30.39 -21.11
N GLY A 698 58.79 30.85 -20.00
CA GLY A 698 57.61 31.71 -19.98
C GLY A 698 57.95 33.17 -19.70
N GLY A 699 57.49 34.10 -20.56
CA GLY A 699 57.75 35.54 -20.42
C GLY A 699 57.67 36.35 -21.73
N MET A 700 57.48 37.67 -21.64
CA MET A 700 57.11 38.55 -22.77
C MET A 700 58.23 38.87 -23.79
N ALA A 701 59.45 38.33 -23.67
CA ALA A 701 60.47 38.41 -24.72
C ALA A 701 61.63 37.45 -24.43
N ASN A 702 61.72 36.37 -25.19
CA ASN A 702 62.93 35.54 -25.27
C ASN A 702 63.65 35.89 -26.57
N ARG A 703 64.93 36.24 -26.51
CA ARG A 703 65.77 36.41 -27.70
C ARG A 703 66.92 35.42 -27.64
N HIS A 704 67.07 34.65 -28.71
CA HIS A 704 68.28 33.89 -28.97
C HIS A 704 69.43 34.87 -29.20
N THR A 705 70.57 34.66 -28.54
CA THR A 705 71.74 35.55 -28.59
C THR A 705 72.97 34.88 -29.17
N ASP A 706 72.79 33.73 -29.82
CA ASP A 706 73.84 32.91 -30.41
C ASP A 706 74.35 33.46 -31.76
N ILE A 707 73.61 34.38 -32.41
CA ILE A 707 74.06 35.05 -33.63
C ILE A 707 74.57 36.46 -33.31
N THR A 708 75.90 36.61 -33.22
CA THR A 708 76.56 37.86 -32.81
C THR A 708 77.48 38.46 -33.86
N ALA A 709 77.64 37.80 -35.02
CA ALA A 709 78.51 38.24 -36.10
C ALA A 709 77.87 38.04 -37.47
N ILE A 710 78.24 38.88 -38.44
CA ILE A 710 77.77 38.75 -39.82
C ILE A 710 78.18 37.38 -40.35
N PRO A 711 77.25 36.56 -40.88
CA PRO A 711 77.58 35.25 -41.40
C PRO A 711 78.55 35.37 -42.57
N THR A 712 79.69 34.68 -42.49
CA THR A 712 80.74 34.70 -43.51
C THR A 712 80.44 33.79 -44.70
N SER A 713 79.48 32.86 -44.56
CA SER A 713 79.06 31.94 -45.62
C SER A 713 77.60 31.49 -45.44
N ARG A 714 77.04 30.87 -46.48
CA ARG A 714 75.69 30.28 -46.44
C ARG A 714 75.54 29.22 -45.36
N THR A 715 76.63 28.52 -45.04
CA THR A 715 76.68 27.43 -44.05
C THR A 715 77.15 27.88 -42.68
N SER A 716 77.35 29.19 -42.46
CA SER A 716 77.64 29.70 -41.12
C SER A 716 76.54 29.25 -40.15
N PRO A 717 76.88 28.95 -38.88
CA PRO A 717 75.89 28.50 -37.89
C PRO A 717 74.70 29.46 -37.83
N GLY A 718 73.49 28.92 -37.86
CA GLY A 718 72.25 29.69 -37.92
C GLY A 718 71.05 28.75 -37.89
N TYR A 719 69.86 29.31 -37.72
CA TYR A 719 68.63 28.54 -37.57
C TYR A 719 67.46 29.24 -38.26
N PRO A 720 66.40 28.52 -38.66
CA PRO A 720 65.26 29.13 -39.35
C PRO A 720 64.71 30.35 -38.59
N GLY A 721 64.71 31.51 -39.25
CA GLY A 721 64.27 32.78 -38.64
C GLY A 721 65.35 33.56 -37.88
N ALA A 722 66.58 33.06 -37.79
CA ALA A 722 67.72 33.85 -37.30
C ALA A 722 67.96 35.05 -38.21
N GLU A 723 68.18 36.21 -37.61
CA GLU A 723 68.42 37.46 -38.32
C GLU A 723 69.60 38.21 -37.74
N ILE A 724 70.41 38.81 -38.61
CA ILE A 724 71.39 39.81 -38.20
C ILE A 724 71.40 40.96 -39.20
N PHE A 725 71.28 42.17 -38.70
CA PHE A 725 71.33 43.37 -39.51
C PHE A 725 72.75 43.94 -39.53
N ASP A 726 73.36 43.95 -40.70
CA ASP A 726 74.61 44.67 -40.97
C ASP A 726 74.28 46.14 -41.18
N SER A 727 74.39 46.92 -40.11
CA SER A 727 74.09 48.35 -40.10
C SER A 727 75.07 49.18 -40.92
N ALA A 728 76.29 48.68 -41.18
CA ALA A 728 77.27 49.39 -41.99
C ALA A 728 76.90 49.37 -43.47
N ASN A 729 76.35 48.25 -43.94
CA ASN A 729 75.96 48.07 -45.35
C ASN A 729 74.44 48.12 -45.60
N MET A 730 73.65 48.30 -44.54
CA MET A 730 72.17 48.29 -44.57
C MET A 730 71.59 46.96 -45.13
N ILE A 731 72.20 45.83 -44.77
CA ILE A 731 71.79 44.50 -45.25
C ILE A 731 71.24 43.68 -44.08
N LEU A 732 70.02 43.15 -44.21
CA LEU A 732 69.49 42.14 -43.31
C LEU A 732 69.89 40.75 -43.81
N TYR A 733 70.61 39.98 -43.00
CA TYR A 733 70.85 38.57 -43.25
C TYR A 733 69.80 37.77 -42.51
N ARG A 734 69.13 36.83 -43.19
CA ARG A 734 68.16 35.91 -42.59
C ARG A 734 68.55 34.47 -42.93
N TYR A 735 68.51 33.60 -41.94
CA TYR A 735 68.72 32.16 -42.16
C TYR A 735 67.41 31.50 -42.56
N ILE A 736 67.38 30.92 -43.76
CA ILE A 736 66.21 30.28 -44.35
C ILE A 736 66.38 28.76 -44.24
N SER A 737 65.37 28.07 -43.70
CA SER A 737 65.39 26.61 -43.56
C SER A 737 65.68 25.91 -44.90
N GLY A 738 66.59 24.95 -44.90
CA GLY A 738 67.01 24.20 -46.11
C GLY A 738 67.91 24.97 -47.08
N TYR A 739 68.07 26.29 -46.94
CA TYR A 739 68.89 27.13 -47.82
C TYR A 739 70.13 27.71 -47.13
N GLY A 740 70.06 28.01 -45.82
CA GLY A 740 71.12 28.65 -45.05
C GLY A 740 70.98 30.18 -45.00
N TRP A 741 72.08 30.88 -44.69
CA TRP A 741 72.08 32.35 -44.64
C TRP A 741 71.89 32.99 -46.02
N GLY A 742 70.90 33.86 -46.14
CA GLY A 742 70.62 34.68 -47.32
C GLY A 742 70.60 36.17 -47.00
N LYS A 743 70.94 37.01 -47.99
CA LYS A 743 70.77 38.46 -47.92
C LYS A 743 69.32 38.80 -48.28
N VAL A 744 68.67 39.62 -47.45
CA VAL A 744 67.32 40.13 -47.66
C VAL A 744 67.42 41.61 -48.05
N THR A 745 66.86 41.97 -49.20
CA THR A 745 66.75 43.37 -49.63
C THR A 745 65.68 44.06 -48.78
N VAL A 746 66.09 45.08 -48.02
CA VAL A 746 65.17 45.87 -47.18
C VAL A 746 64.79 47.14 -47.95
N THR A 747 63.49 47.38 -48.16
CA THR A 747 62.98 48.64 -48.72
C THR A 747 62.44 49.48 -47.57
N ALA A 748 63.00 50.68 -47.35
CA ALA A 748 62.46 51.60 -46.37
C ALA A 748 61.10 52.12 -46.86
N ILE A 749 60.08 52.05 -46.01
CA ILE A 749 58.79 52.70 -46.22
C ILE A 749 58.79 53.90 -45.27
N SER A 750 58.64 55.12 -45.83
CA SER A 750 58.53 56.36 -45.05
C SER A 750 57.21 56.44 -44.30
#